data_AF-A0AAU0NL31-F1
#
_entry.id   AF-A0AAU0NL31-F1
#
_cell.length_a   1.000
_cell.length_b   1.000
_cell.length_c   1.000
_cell.angle_alpha   90.00
_cell.angle_beta   90.00
_cell.angle_gamma   90.00
#
_symmetry.space_group_name_H-M   'P 1'
#
loop_
_entity.id
_entity.type
_entity.pdbx_description
1 polymer ?
#
loop_
_entity_poly.entity_id
_entity_poly.type
_entity_poly.pdbx_seq_one_letter_code
_entity_poly.pdbx_strand_id
1 'polypeptide(L)'
;MDRLIGIIEKIIKNKAGIIPAFIYDENKIYENIFYKLGKKLNIAVLESDSKIELQKCIRDFTTNEICAIYSKFNINIDAYVASNKLNYVIITPELLFNFCDEIKEKLSGSIELIGEQYRILIDNFDAVISDIKNNEIITNEILKSSLVKVFMGRVSTPKDLMIAFIKGEFSVDSAKALYLYDEIAVTIKDSYNINILEIENNKDLFEKVLVTLLLSQNKDDFGVEFNDSIVEISIEELNKIFEFIKMNNVYFEKEILEINKKFKNKNTRQITYTIPILFENYIASNIEKYCDIYIDNTLLWTKTMQNIELFINKIRCLNKLVKKYVSYTFPTNTISATIKEYKEYLYEIDSIYREVSALYEELSYNFDFYIKVKKADVMEELKHMYFNVISNINGKYIASYNDLLEDASQVFRQDELLKKLKLRRKTVFIFADGLRYEIAKRLLNDMNCNEVIDYDVVSLLPTETEVCMNGYFITDEKLRINANNVFELTKNDKLITGIIKWRTEKLSELLGCSVISFEDFKETSNCDGSVICFYNDVDKAMHSYDSSQKISLAVNELKTIISYSMNRNFDVMLLSDHGFIDIEKKIQVQDNDVDSQKKKSRYLILSSNEKVDTMFYKNDLKVADFVDLKDKNICFINSINSLRQTTRYTHGGVSLQENIITALLFKAEKYIELETGKQYIENIEAYNELKADISKAKGFECIVYAGTQKIFMTIIDDDNFKLKVSIRNYNKGDEFLITVNNGTITEKTTIKKSGNTVIDKELDIF
;
A
#
# COMPACT_ATOMS: atom_id res chain seq x y z
N MET A 1 -23.65 -26.62 -13.63
CA MET A 1 -24.40 -27.14 -14.80
C MET A 1 -24.69 -28.65 -14.72
N ASP A 2 -23.77 -29.50 -14.23
CA ASP A 2 -24.01 -30.96 -14.15
C ASP A 2 -25.23 -31.38 -13.31
N ARG A 3 -25.55 -30.63 -12.25
CA ARG A 3 -26.78 -30.83 -11.44
C ARG A 3 -28.04 -30.73 -12.30
N LEU A 4 -28.16 -29.66 -13.09
CA LEU A 4 -29.28 -29.41 -13.98
C LEU A 4 -29.40 -30.48 -15.08
N ILE A 5 -28.26 -30.90 -15.64
CA ILE A 5 -28.17 -32.02 -16.59
C ILE A 5 -28.75 -33.30 -15.96
N GLY A 6 -28.34 -33.63 -14.73
CA GLY A 6 -28.86 -34.80 -13.99
C GLY A 6 -30.35 -34.70 -13.63
N ILE A 7 -30.86 -33.49 -13.39
CA ILE A 7 -32.30 -33.24 -13.16
C ILE A 7 -33.12 -33.47 -14.42
N ILE A 8 -32.68 -32.91 -15.55
CA ILE A 8 -33.36 -33.09 -16.85
C ILE A 8 -33.32 -34.56 -17.28
N GLU A 9 -32.20 -35.26 -17.04
CA GLU A 9 -32.12 -36.72 -17.19
C GLU A 9 -33.18 -37.44 -16.33
N LYS A 10 -33.29 -37.14 -15.02
CA LYS A 10 -34.33 -37.74 -14.16
C LYS A 10 -35.76 -37.45 -14.65
N ILE A 11 -36.02 -36.23 -15.13
CA ILE A 11 -37.33 -35.83 -15.69
C ILE A 11 -37.65 -36.65 -16.94
N ILE A 12 -36.71 -36.77 -17.88
CA ILE A 12 -36.87 -37.59 -19.09
C ILE A 12 -37.12 -39.05 -18.70
N LYS A 13 -36.32 -39.62 -17.79
CA LYS A 13 -36.49 -41.01 -17.32
C LYS A 13 -37.88 -41.26 -16.72
N ASN A 14 -38.40 -40.31 -15.93
CA ASN A 14 -39.70 -40.42 -15.26
C ASN A 14 -40.88 -40.22 -16.26
N LYS A 15 -40.74 -39.31 -17.22
CA LYS A 15 -41.82 -38.95 -18.17
C LYS A 15 -41.84 -39.77 -19.46
N ALA A 16 -40.71 -40.26 -19.97
CA ALA A 16 -40.63 -41.02 -21.22
C ALA A 16 -41.12 -42.47 -21.06
N GLY A 17 -40.67 -43.16 -19.99
CA GLY A 17 -40.89 -44.59 -19.84
C GLY A 17 -40.24 -45.38 -20.99
N ILE A 18 -41.05 -46.08 -21.78
CA ILE A 18 -40.62 -46.89 -22.95
C ILE A 18 -40.85 -46.11 -24.28
N ILE A 19 -41.52 -44.95 -24.23
CA ILE A 19 -41.90 -44.16 -25.41
C ILE A 19 -40.97 -42.92 -25.48
N PRO A 20 -40.43 -42.54 -26.65
CA PRO A 20 -39.54 -41.38 -26.73
C PRO A 20 -40.25 -40.08 -26.29
N ALA A 21 -39.58 -39.30 -25.44
CA ALA A 21 -40.09 -37.99 -25.02
C ALA A 21 -39.80 -36.92 -26.08
N PHE A 22 -40.82 -36.21 -26.57
CA PHE A 22 -40.66 -35.05 -27.43
C PHE A 22 -40.71 -33.77 -26.60
N ILE A 23 -39.68 -32.94 -26.73
CA ILE A 23 -39.48 -31.71 -25.97
C ILE A 23 -39.36 -30.57 -26.98
N TYR A 24 -40.31 -29.64 -26.92
CA TYR A 24 -40.34 -28.45 -27.76
C TYR A 24 -39.83 -27.24 -26.96
N ASP A 25 -38.88 -26.50 -27.54
CA ASP A 25 -38.23 -25.34 -26.95
C ASP A 25 -38.01 -24.26 -28.02
N GLU A 26 -39.06 -23.47 -28.27
CA GLU A 26 -39.05 -22.36 -29.23
C GLU A 26 -37.93 -21.34 -28.94
N ASN A 27 -37.70 -21.07 -27.66
CA ASN A 27 -36.77 -20.03 -27.20
C ASN A 27 -35.32 -20.51 -27.13
N LYS A 28 -35.03 -21.80 -27.33
CA LYS A 28 -33.69 -22.42 -27.24
C LYS A 28 -33.06 -22.20 -25.86
N ILE A 29 -33.84 -22.41 -24.81
CA ILE A 29 -33.38 -22.34 -23.41
C ILE A 29 -32.47 -23.53 -23.09
N TYR A 30 -32.75 -24.70 -23.66
CA TYR A 30 -32.06 -25.96 -23.38
C TYR A 30 -31.15 -26.48 -24.49
N GLU A 31 -31.03 -25.79 -25.63
CA GLU A 31 -30.27 -26.26 -26.81
C GLU A 31 -28.85 -26.73 -26.42
N ASN A 32 -28.12 -25.91 -25.64
CA ASN A 32 -26.80 -26.22 -25.10
C ASN A 32 -26.77 -27.40 -24.11
N ILE A 33 -27.88 -27.68 -23.43
CA ILE A 33 -28.02 -28.77 -22.46
C ILE A 33 -28.32 -30.09 -23.19
N PHE A 34 -29.20 -30.09 -24.20
CA PHE A 34 -29.49 -31.27 -25.01
C PHE A 34 -28.29 -31.71 -25.86
N TYR A 35 -27.51 -30.79 -26.43
CA TYR A 35 -26.23 -31.13 -27.08
C TYR A 35 -25.21 -31.76 -26.10
N LYS A 36 -25.23 -31.41 -24.81
CA LYS A 36 -24.39 -32.06 -23.77
C LYS A 36 -24.94 -33.41 -23.32
N LEU A 37 -26.26 -33.54 -23.19
CA LEU A 37 -26.95 -34.79 -22.80
C LEU A 37 -26.87 -35.89 -23.86
N GLY A 38 -26.79 -35.55 -25.15
CA GLY A 38 -26.68 -36.52 -26.26
C GLY A 38 -25.43 -37.40 -26.24
N LYS A 39 -24.49 -37.18 -25.32
CA LYS A 39 -23.35 -38.09 -25.04
C LYS A 39 -23.61 -39.11 -23.92
N LYS A 40 -24.74 -39.01 -23.20
CA LYS A 40 -25.10 -39.86 -22.04
C LYS A 40 -26.45 -40.57 -22.19
N LEU A 41 -27.35 -40.03 -23.01
CA LEU A 41 -28.67 -40.57 -23.32
C LEU A 41 -28.87 -40.64 -24.84
N ASN A 42 -29.77 -41.50 -25.30
CA ASN A 42 -30.10 -41.62 -26.72
C ASN A 42 -31.03 -40.44 -27.12
N ILE A 43 -30.43 -39.30 -27.48
CA ILE A 43 -31.14 -38.05 -27.78
C ILE A 43 -30.94 -37.66 -29.24
N ALA A 44 -32.04 -37.45 -29.95
CA ALA A 44 -32.04 -36.76 -31.24
C ALA A 44 -32.31 -35.27 -31.04
N VAL A 45 -31.44 -34.42 -31.58
CA VAL A 45 -31.70 -32.98 -31.77
C VAL A 45 -32.15 -32.80 -33.22
N LEU A 46 -33.34 -32.26 -33.45
CA LEU A 46 -33.83 -31.97 -34.80
C LEU A 46 -33.17 -30.71 -35.35
N GLU A 47 -32.68 -30.81 -36.58
CA GLU A 47 -32.02 -29.70 -37.30
C GLU A 47 -32.96 -29.04 -38.33
N SER A 48 -34.13 -29.63 -38.62
CA SER A 48 -35.21 -28.99 -39.39
C SER A 48 -36.63 -29.24 -38.84
N ASP A 49 -37.61 -28.53 -39.40
CA ASP A 49 -39.05 -28.71 -39.14
C ASP A 49 -39.67 -29.92 -39.88
N SER A 50 -38.84 -30.71 -40.55
CA SER A 50 -39.26 -31.81 -41.41
C SER A 50 -39.93 -32.95 -40.63
N LYS A 51 -41.23 -33.18 -40.91
CA LYS A 51 -41.94 -34.37 -40.43
C LYS A 51 -41.28 -35.69 -40.84
N ILE A 52 -40.49 -35.71 -41.93
CA ILE A 52 -39.76 -36.89 -42.39
C ILE A 52 -38.53 -37.14 -41.49
N GLU A 53 -37.87 -36.09 -41.02
CA GLU A 53 -36.76 -36.17 -40.06
C GLU A 53 -37.25 -36.72 -38.72
N LEU A 54 -38.33 -36.13 -38.17
CA LEU A 54 -39.00 -36.63 -36.98
C LEU A 54 -39.40 -38.12 -37.11
N GLN A 55 -39.96 -38.53 -38.25
CA GLN A 55 -40.30 -39.94 -38.51
C GLN A 55 -39.09 -40.87 -38.55
N LYS A 56 -37.92 -40.41 -39.01
CA LYS A 56 -36.68 -41.20 -38.95
C LYS A 56 -36.23 -41.38 -37.51
N CYS A 57 -36.09 -40.29 -36.76
CA CYS A 57 -35.69 -40.34 -35.35
C CYS A 57 -36.58 -41.30 -34.53
N ILE A 58 -37.91 -41.24 -34.69
CA ILE A 58 -38.84 -42.17 -34.02
C ILE A 58 -38.60 -43.65 -34.38
N ARG A 59 -38.19 -43.95 -35.63
CA ARG A 59 -37.93 -45.33 -36.09
C ARG A 59 -36.55 -45.84 -35.68
N ASP A 60 -35.60 -44.95 -35.48
CA ASP A 60 -34.21 -45.29 -35.16
C ASP A 60 -34.01 -45.56 -33.65
N PHE A 61 -34.93 -45.11 -32.79
CA PHE A 61 -34.93 -45.46 -31.35
C PHE A 61 -35.36 -46.90 -31.10
N THR A 62 -34.61 -47.60 -30.24
CA THR A 62 -34.94 -48.96 -29.80
C THR A 62 -35.78 -48.95 -28.52
N THR A 63 -36.62 -49.97 -28.33
CA THR A 63 -37.59 -50.06 -27.21
C THR A 63 -36.97 -50.31 -25.83
N ASN A 64 -35.64 -50.41 -25.73
CA ASN A 64 -34.94 -50.80 -24.50
C ASN A 64 -34.09 -49.67 -23.91
N GLU A 65 -34.05 -48.50 -24.55
CA GLU A 65 -33.29 -47.33 -24.12
C GLU A 65 -34.20 -46.14 -23.84
N ILE A 66 -33.70 -45.21 -23.02
CA ILE A 66 -34.44 -43.99 -22.66
C ILE A 66 -34.13 -42.93 -23.70
N CYS A 67 -35.12 -42.66 -24.53
CA CYS A 67 -34.98 -41.87 -25.75
C CYS A 67 -35.69 -40.51 -25.63
N ALA A 68 -35.07 -39.46 -26.18
CA ALA A 68 -35.68 -38.13 -26.26
C ALA A 68 -35.43 -37.45 -27.61
N ILE A 69 -36.39 -36.64 -28.04
CA ILE A 69 -36.30 -35.77 -29.21
C ILE A 69 -36.43 -34.33 -28.73
N TYR A 70 -35.38 -33.54 -28.94
CA TYR A 70 -35.40 -32.10 -28.72
C TYR A 70 -35.67 -31.38 -30.05
N SER A 71 -36.57 -30.40 -30.04
CA SER A 71 -36.90 -29.58 -31.21
C SER A 71 -37.05 -28.10 -30.84
N LYS A 72 -36.42 -27.23 -31.63
CA LYS A 72 -36.70 -25.78 -31.69
C LYS A 72 -37.84 -25.43 -32.66
N PHE A 73 -38.36 -26.40 -33.41
CA PHE A 73 -39.35 -26.22 -34.46
C PHE A 73 -40.74 -26.69 -34.00
N ASN A 74 -41.77 -25.90 -34.30
CA ASN A 74 -43.17 -26.20 -34.00
C ASN A 74 -43.72 -27.25 -34.98
N ILE A 75 -43.44 -28.52 -34.72
CA ILE A 75 -43.91 -29.65 -35.53
C ILE A 75 -45.22 -30.18 -34.91
N ASN A 76 -46.29 -30.26 -35.69
CA ASN A 76 -47.50 -30.94 -35.23
C ASN A 76 -47.24 -32.44 -34.99
N ILE A 77 -47.35 -32.86 -33.73
CA ILE A 77 -47.10 -34.22 -33.25
C ILE A 77 -48.35 -35.00 -32.81
N ASP A 78 -49.54 -34.40 -32.87
CA ASP A 78 -50.77 -34.91 -32.21
C ASP A 78 -51.07 -36.37 -32.54
N ALA A 79 -50.91 -36.75 -33.81
CA ALA A 79 -51.12 -38.12 -34.28
C ALA A 79 -50.12 -39.14 -33.69
N TYR A 80 -48.90 -38.73 -33.34
CA TYR A 80 -47.89 -39.58 -32.70
C TYR A 80 -48.15 -39.72 -31.20
N VAL A 81 -48.61 -38.63 -30.54
CA VAL A 81 -49.01 -38.66 -29.12
C VAL A 81 -50.26 -39.53 -28.95
N ALA A 82 -51.30 -39.30 -29.76
CA ALA A 82 -52.54 -40.09 -29.73
C ALA A 82 -52.36 -41.58 -30.09
N SER A 83 -51.25 -41.94 -30.76
CA SER A 83 -50.89 -43.33 -31.07
C SER A 83 -49.81 -43.93 -30.17
N ASN A 84 -49.49 -43.28 -29.03
CA ASN A 84 -48.46 -43.71 -28.07
C ASN A 84 -47.07 -43.95 -28.70
N LYS A 85 -46.72 -43.19 -29.75
CA LYS A 85 -45.41 -43.22 -30.42
C LYS A 85 -44.45 -42.13 -29.94
N LEU A 86 -44.98 -41.08 -29.32
CA LEU A 86 -44.25 -40.03 -28.64
C LEU A 86 -44.99 -39.66 -27.35
N ASN A 87 -44.26 -39.23 -26.32
CA ASN A 87 -44.86 -38.53 -25.19
C ASN A 87 -44.42 -37.06 -25.19
N TYR A 88 -45.35 -36.12 -25.10
CA TYR A 88 -45.01 -34.69 -25.08
C TYR A 88 -44.60 -34.26 -23.66
N VAL A 89 -43.42 -33.67 -23.53
CA VAL A 89 -42.85 -33.28 -22.22
C VAL A 89 -42.48 -31.81 -22.21
N ILE A 90 -43.18 -31.04 -21.37
CA ILE A 90 -42.86 -29.64 -21.07
C ILE A 90 -41.99 -29.61 -19.81
N ILE A 91 -40.85 -28.89 -19.86
CA ILE A 91 -39.97 -28.70 -18.70
C ILE A 91 -40.18 -27.28 -18.13
N THR A 92 -40.97 -27.17 -17.07
CA THR A 92 -41.23 -25.90 -16.34
C THR A 92 -40.27 -25.71 -15.17
N PRO A 93 -40.08 -24.47 -14.66
CA PRO A 93 -39.21 -24.21 -13.49
C PRO A 93 -39.62 -25.04 -12.27
N GLU A 94 -40.93 -25.16 -12.06
CA GLU A 94 -41.57 -25.98 -11.02
C GLU A 94 -41.19 -27.46 -11.17
N LEU A 95 -41.18 -27.99 -12.40
CA LEU A 95 -40.78 -29.37 -12.66
C LEU A 95 -39.28 -29.60 -12.38
N LEU A 96 -38.41 -28.63 -12.69
CA LEU A 96 -36.99 -28.71 -12.33
C LEU A 96 -36.80 -28.70 -10.80
N PHE A 97 -37.49 -27.82 -10.09
CA PHE A 97 -37.40 -27.67 -8.64
C PHE A 97 -37.99 -28.86 -7.89
N ASN A 98 -39.07 -29.49 -8.38
CA ASN A 98 -39.63 -30.73 -7.83
C ASN A 98 -38.65 -31.92 -7.88
N PHE A 99 -37.63 -31.87 -8.74
CA PHE A 99 -36.56 -32.86 -8.83
C PHE A 99 -35.26 -32.44 -8.09
N CYS A 100 -35.28 -31.30 -7.38
CA CYS A 100 -34.26 -30.89 -6.41
C CYS A 100 -34.70 -31.25 -4.98
N ASP A 101 -34.11 -32.31 -4.41
CA ASP A 101 -34.45 -32.78 -3.05
C ASP A 101 -34.32 -31.71 -1.94
N GLU A 102 -33.45 -30.72 -2.12
CA GLU A 102 -33.24 -29.60 -1.19
C GLU A 102 -34.41 -28.60 -1.12
N ILE A 103 -35.26 -28.52 -2.15
CA ILE A 103 -36.29 -27.48 -2.30
C ILE A 103 -37.68 -27.95 -2.75
N LYS A 104 -37.83 -29.20 -3.19
CA LYS A 104 -39.10 -29.74 -3.76
C LYS A 104 -40.34 -29.56 -2.87
N GLU A 105 -40.19 -29.57 -1.55
CA GLU A 105 -41.28 -29.43 -0.57
C GLU A 105 -41.46 -27.98 -0.06
N LYS A 106 -40.67 -27.03 -0.58
CA LYS A 106 -40.66 -25.63 -0.13
C LYS A 106 -41.41 -24.66 -1.05
N LEU A 107 -41.80 -25.10 -2.24
CA LEU A 107 -42.47 -24.26 -3.24
C LEU A 107 -43.88 -23.87 -2.76
N SER A 108 -44.22 -22.58 -2.89
CA SER A 108 -45.55 -22.06 -2.58
C SER A 108 -46.07 -21.16 -3.70
N GLY A 109 -47.19 -21.55 -4.32
CA GLY A 109 -47.78 -20.89 -5.48
C GLY A 109 -47.22 -21.39 -6.82
N SER A 110 -47.72 -20.82 -7.92
CA SER A 110 -47.17 -21.03 -9.26
C SER A 110 -45.91 -20.18 -9.47
N ILE A 111 -44.96 -20.70 -10.26
CA ILE A 111 -43.77 -19.94 -10.70
C ILE A 111 -43.98 -19.46 -12.12
N GLU A 112 -44.16 -18.15 -12.26
CA GLU A 112 -44.35 -17.48 -13.54
C GLU A 112 -43.07 -16.73 -13.92
N LEU A 113 -42.27 -17.34 -14.80
CA LEU A 113 -41.09 -16.73 -15.43
C LEU A 113 -41.33 -16.59 -16.93
N ILE A 114 -40.98 -15.42 -17.49
CA ILE A 114 -40.92 -15.25 -18.96
C ILE A 114 -39.66 -15.90 -19.55
N GLY A 115 -39.63 -16.11 -20.87
CA GLY A 115 -38.59 -16.91 -21.54
C GLY A 115 -37.14 -16.53 -21.21
N GLU A 116 -36.81 -15.23 -21.16
CA GLU A 116 -35.45 -14.77 -20.82
C GLU A 116 -35.15 -14.82 -19.31
N GLN A 117 -36.13 -14.58 -18.43
CA GLN A 117 -35.96 -14.87 -16.99
C GLN A 117 -35.67 -16.36 -16.77
N TYR A 118 -36.32 -17.24 -17.55
CA TYR A 118 -36.08 -18.67 -17.50
C TYR A 118 -34.69 -19.03 -18.03
N ARG A 119 -34.20 -18.38 -19.10
CA ARG A 119 -32.79 -18.52 -19.53
C ARG A 119 -31.82 -18.13 -18.42
N ILE A 120 -32.02 -16.99 -17.74
CA ILE A 120 -31.19 -16.56 -16.60
C ILE A 120 -31.19 -17.62 -15.49
N LEU A 121 -32.35 -18.20 -15.14
CA LEU A 121 -32.45 -19.30 -14.18
C LEU A 121 -31.65 -20.53 -14.61
N ILE A 122 -31.72 -20.92 -15.88
CA ILE A 122 -31.09 -22.12 -16.42
C ILE A 122 -29.57 -22.00 -16.49
N ASP A 123 -29.07 -20.85 -16.95
CA ASP A 123 -27.63 -20.59 -17.04
C ASP A 123 -26.98 -20.48 -15.64
N ASN A 124 -27.72 -19.98 -14.64
CA ASN A 124 -27.25 -19.75 -13.27
C ASN A 124 -27.82 -20.75 -12.24
N PHE A 125 -28.36 -21.89 -12.69
CA PHE A 125 -29.21 -22.77 -11.88
C PHE A 125 -28.61 -23.16 -10.52
N ASP A 126 -27.33 -23.56 -10.47
CA ASP A 126 -26.68 -23.97 -9.22
C ASP A 126 -26.54 -22.83 -8.20
N ALA A 127 -26.34 -21.60 -8.68
CA ALA A 127 -26.25 -20.41 -7.83
C ALA A 127 -27.62 -20.03 -7.25
N VAL A 128 -28.66 -20.00 -8.10
CA VAL A 128 -30.04 -19.72 -7.68
C VAL A 128 -30.51 -20.74 -6.65
N ILE A 129 -30.30 -22.04 -6.91
CA ILE A 129 -30.66 -23.09 -5.95
C ILE A 129 -29.90 -22.92 -4.62
N SER A 130 -28.59 -22.62 -4.68
CA SER A 130 -27.81 -22.45 -3.45
C SER A 130 -28.20 -21.23 -2.61
N ASP A 131 -28.77 -20.21 -3.23
CA ASP A 131 -29.32 -19.02 -2.57
C ASP A 131 -30.71 -19.29 -1.98
N ILE A 132 -31.64 -19.87 -2.75
CA ILE A 132 -33.02 -20.08 -2.28
C ILE A 132 -33.19 -21.24 -1.29
N LYS A 133 -32.29 -22.25 -1.28
CA LYS A 133 -32.47 -23.48 -0.47
C LYS A 133 -32.63 -23.26 1.04
N ASN A 134 -32.11 -22.15 1.57
CA ASN A 134 -32.15 -21.85 3.01
C ASN A 134 -33.48 -21.24 3.47
N ASN A 135 -34.33 -20.78 2.55
CA ASN A 135 -35.67 -20.28 2.90
C ASN A 135 -36.56 -21.44 3.38
N GLU A 136 -37.52 -21.16 4.26
CA GLU A 136 -38.53 -22.15 4.68
C GLU A 136 -39.58 -22.37 3.57
N ILE A 137 -39.99 -21.27 2.93
CA ILE A 137 -40.94 -21.23 1.82
C ILE A 137 -40.28 -20.49 0.65
N ILE A 138 -40.50 -20.95 -0.57
CA ILE A 138 -40.00 -20.34 -1.81
C ILE A 138 -41.21 -19.86 -2.61
N THR A 139 -41.36 -18.53 -2.69
CA THR A 139 -42.37 -17.83 -3.49
C THR A 139 -41.77 -17.33 -4.81
N ASN A 140 -42.61 -16.85 -5.73
CA ASN A 140 -42.12 -16.21 -6.97
C ASN A 140 -41.27 -14.95 -6.68
N GLU A 141 -41.58 -14.20 -5.62
CA GLU A 141 -40.80 -13.03 -5.16
C GLU A 141 -39.39 -13.43 -4.70
N ILE A 142 -39.28 -14.51 -3.90
CA ILE A 142 -37.98 -15.04 -3.45
C ILE A 142 -37.16 -15.54 -4.64
N LEU A 143 -37.81 -16.19 -5.61
CA LEU A 143 -37.14 -16.62 -6.84
C LEU A 143 -36.64 -15.42 -7.66
N LYS A 144 -37.47 -14.39 -7.88
CA LYS A 144 -37.06 -13.15 -8.55
C LYS A 144 -35.91 -12.44 -7.84
N SER A 145 -35.97 -12.32 -6.51
CA SER A 145 -34.87 -11.75 -5.71
C SER A 145 -33.56 -12.53 -5.90
N SER A 146 -33.65 -13.86 -6.03
CA SER A 146 -32.50 -14.70 -6.39
C SER A 146 -32.02 -14.50 -7.83
N LEU A 147 -32.94 -14.33 -8.79
CA LEU A 147 -32.61 -14.00 -10.19
C LEU A 147 -31.93 -12.64 -10.32
N VAL A 148 -32.32 -11.64 -9.51
CA VAL A 148 -31.62 -10.34 -9.43
C VAL A 148 -30.16 -10.51 -9.06
N LYS A 149 -29.82 -11.38 -8.10
CA LYS A 149 -28.43 -11.67 -7.71
C LYS A 149 -27.61 -12.33 -8.81
N VAL A 150 -28.23 -12.92 -9.83
CA VAL A 150 -27.54 -13.55 -10.98
C VAL A 150 -27.80 -12.85 -12.32
N PHE A 151 -28.47 -11.69 -12.29
CA PHE A 151 -28.93 -10.94 -13.45
C PHE A 151 -27.80 -10.59 -14.43
N MET A 152 -26.59 -10.32 -13.91
CA MET A 152 -25.38 -10.00 -14.67
C MET A 152 -24.67 -11.24 -15.26
N GLY A 153 -25.32 -12.42 -15.27
CA GLY A 153 -24.71 -13.69 -15.69
C GLY A 153 -23.64 -14.23 -14.72
N ARG A 154 -23.56 -13.66 -13.52
CA ARG A 154 -22.70 -14.06 -12.40
C ARG A 154 -23.39 -13.70 -11.09
N VAL A 155 -23.01 -14.36 -10.00
CA VAL A 155 -23.43 -13.96 -8.65
C VAL A 155 -22.86 -12.57 -8.35
N SER A 156 -23.77 -11.64 -8.07
CA SER A 156 -23.51 -10.23 -7.77
C SER A 156 -24.11 -9.88 -6.42
N THR A 157 -23.36 -9.14 -5.60
CA THR A 157 -23.87 -8.51 -4.38
C THR A 157 -24.72 -7.28 -4.72
N PRO A 158 -25.49 -6.72 -3.77
CA PRO A 158 -26.15 -5.41 -3.97
C PRO A 158 -25.17 -4.29 -4.34
N LYS A 159 -23.91 -4.38 -3.89
CA LYS A 159 -22.84 -3.45 -4.28
C LYS A 159 -22.51 -3.55 -5.76
N ASP A 160 -22.33 -4.78 -6.25
CA ASP A 160 -22.00 -5.03 -7.67
C ASP A 160 -23.15 -4.59 -8.58
N LEU A 161 -24.40 -4.86 -8.18
CA LEU A 161 -25.59 -4.39 -8.88
C LEU A 161 -25.67 -2.86 -8.95
N MET A 162 -25.39 -2.15 -7.85
CA MET A 162 -25.40 -0.68 -7.84
C MET A 162 -24.26 -0.09 -8.69
N ILE A 163 -23.06 -0.69 -8.66
CA ILE A 163 -21.93 -0.27 -9.51
C ILE A 163 -22.27 -0.49 -11.00
N ALA A 164 -22.77 -1.67 -11.36
CA ALA A 164 -23.20 -1.98 -12.72
C ALA A 164 -24.32 -1.06 -13.21
N PHE A 165 -25.25 -0.70 -12.32
CA PHE A 165 -26.32 0.26 -12.60
C PHE A 165 -25.77 1.68 -12.87
N ILE A 166 -24.87 2.20 -12.02
CA ILE A 166 -24.24 3.52 -12.21
C ILE A 166 -23.38 3.58 -13.49
N LYS A 167 -22.72 2.47 -13.85
CA LYS A 167 -21.91 2.34 -15.07
C LYS A 167 -22.74 2.14 -16.34
N GLY A 168 -24.02 1.78 -16.23
CA GLY A 168 -24.83 1.40 -17.38
C GLY A 168 -24.42 0.05 -18.01
N GLU A 169 -23.86 -0.88 -17.23
CA GLU A 169 -23.53 -2.25 -17.70
C GLU A 169 -24.78 -3.02 -18.15
N PHE A 170 -25.94 -2.65 -17.62
CA PHE A 170 -27.27 -3.00 -18.11
C PHE A 170 -28.15 -1.74 -18.18
N SER A 171 -29.19 -1.72 -19.00
CA SER A 171 -30.12 -0.60 -19.10
C SER A 171 -31.35 -0.79 -18.22
N VAL A 172 -31.95 0.32 -17.75
CA VAL A 172 -33.27 0.32 -17.10
C VAL A 172 -34.31 -0.42 -17.95
N ASP A 173 -34.33 -0.19 -19.26
CA ASP A 173 -35.28 -0.83 -20.18
C ASP A 173 -35.09 -2.36 -20.25
N SER A 174 -33.85 -2.87 -20.23
CA SER A 174 -33.62 -4.32 -20.26
C SER A 174 -34.07 -4.98 -18.95
N ALA A 175 -33.85 -4.34 -17.80
CA ALA A 175 -34.34 -4.81 -16.50
C ALA A 175 -35.88 -4.76 -16.38
N LYS A 176 -36.52 -3.73 -16.96
CA LYS A 176 -37.99 -3.58 -17.02
C LYS A 176 -38.62 -4.63 -17.95
N ALA A 177 -38.06 -4.85 -19.14
CA ALA A 177 -38.51 -5.90 -20.05
C ALA A 177 -38.41 -7.32 -19.45
N LEU A 178 -37.51 -7.50 -18.47
CA LEU A 178 -37.34 -8.73 -17.70
C LEU A 178 -38.15 -8.79 -16.41
N TYR A 179 -38.99 -7.79 -16.08
CA TYR A 179 -39.76 -7.71 -14.82
C TYR A 179 -38.92 -7.94 -13.55
N LEU A 180 -37.67 -7.44 -13.56
CA LEU A 180 -36.72 -7.50 -12.45
C LEU A 180 -36.28 -6.11 -11.96
N TYR A 181 -36.69 -5.02 -12.63
CA TYR A 181 -36.27 -3.67 -12.26
C TYR A 181 -36.74 -3.25 -10.86
N ASP A 182 -37.99 -3.58 -10.50
CA ASP A 182 -38.55 -3.23 -9.20
C ASP A 182 -37.83 -4.00 -8.08
N GLU A 183 -37.56 -5.30 -8.26
CA GLU A 183 -36.77 -6.10 -7.33
C GLU A 183 -35.29 -5.68 -7.24
N ILE A 184 -34.68 -5.19 -8.34
CA ILE A 184 -33.35 -4.52 -8.30
C ILE A 184 -33.43 -3.25 -7.44
N ALA A 185 -34.47 -2.44 -7.63
CA ALA A 185 -34.65 -1.20 -6.89
C ALA A 185 -34.91 -1.45 -5.39
N VAL A 186 -35.71 -2.45 -5.04
CA VAL A 186 -35.89 -2.92 -3.64
C VAL A 186 -34.56 -3.39 -3.07
N THR A 187 -33.81 -4.22 -3.79
CA THR A 187 -32.50 -4.74 -3.33
C THR A 187 -31.51 -3.61 -3.03
N ILE A 188 -31.45 -2.58 -3.89
CA ILE A 188 -30.59 -1.40 -3.71
C ILE A 188 -31.10 -0.50 -2.57
N LYS A 189 -32.40 -0.31 -2.47
CA LYS A 189 -33.04 0.50 -1.42
C LYS A 189 -32.85 -0.10 -0.03
N ASP A 190 -33.04 -1.41 0.12
CA ASP A 190 -32.86 -2.09 1.40
C ASP A 190 -31.38 -2.13 1.84
N SER A 191 -30.45 -2.13 0.88
CA SER A 191 -29.01 -2.18 1.14
C SER A 191 -28.37 -0.80 1.42
N TYR A 192 -28.83 0.25 0.73
CA TYR A 192 -28.18 1.57 0.71
C TYR A 192 -29.12 2.76 0.95
N ASN A 193 -30.42 2.52 1.15
CA ASN A 193 -31.47 3.54 1.26
C ASN A 193 -31.56 4.47 0.02
N ILE A 194 -31.19 3.96 -1.16
CA ILE A 194 -31.24 4.67 -2.45
C ILE A 194 -32.46 4.23 -3.27
N ASN A 195 -33.27 5.18 -3.73
CA ASN A 195 -34.43 4.95 -4.58
C ASN A 195 -34.09 5.16 -6.07
N ILE A 196 -33.71 4.08 -6.77
CA ILE A 196 -33.42 4.18 -8.22
C ILE A 196 -34.68 4.25 -9.11
N LEU A 197 -35.90 4.10 -8.57
CA LEU A 197 -37.13 4.09 -9.38
C LEU A 197 -37.39 5.42 -10.12
N GLU A 198 -36.85 6.53 -9.59
CA GLU A 198 -36.90 7.86 -10.23
C GLU A 198 -36.01 7.95 -11.49
N ILE A 199 -35.09 7.01 -11.69
CA ILE A 199 -34.14 7.02 -12.81
C ILE A 199 -34.75 6.29 -14.01
N GLU A 200 -35.25 7.06 -14.98
CA GLU A 200 -35.78 6.49 -16.23
C GLU A 200 -34.69 5.84 -17.09
N ASN A 201 -33.48 6.41 -17.08
CA ASN A 201 -32.37 5.98 -17.94
C ASN A 201 -31.02 6.17 -17.23
N ASN A 202 -30.32 5.06 -16.98
CA ASN A 202 -29.02 5.01 -16.31
C ASN A 202 -27.81 5.13 -17.26
N LYS A 203 -28.03 5.38 -18.56
CA LYS A 203 -26.93 5.67 -19.49
C LYS A 203 -26.20 6.93 -19.06
N ASP A 204 -24.87 6.83 -18.95
CA ASP A 204 -23.97 7.91 -18.55
C ASP A 204 -24.28 8.46 -17.13
N LEU A 205 -24.92 7.64 -16.27
CA LEU A 205 -25.44 8.07 -14.95
C LEU A 205 -24.35 8.61 -14.01
N PHE A 206 -23.15 8.00 -13.99
CA PHE A 206 -22.01 8.53 -13.24
C PHE A 206 -21.73 10.01 -13.57
N GLU A 207 -21.62 10.35 -14.86
CA GLU A 207 -21.42 11.73 -15.30
C GLU A 207 -22.60 12.60 -14.85
N LYS A 208 -23.82 12.15 -15.11
CA LYS A 208 -25.03 12.94 -14.84
C LYS A 208 -25.19 13.26 -13.36
N VAL A 209 -24.86 12.33 -12.46
CA VAL A 209 -24.90 12.56 -11.00
C VAL A 209 -23.94 13.68 -10.61
N LEU A 210 -22.67 13.58 -11.02
CA LEU A 210 -21.63 14.56 -10.70
C LEU A 210 -21.93 15.94 -11.32
N VAL A 211 -22.39 15.98 -12.57
CA VAL A 211 -22.76 17.24 -13.26
C VAL A 211 -23.99 17.89 -12.63
N THR A 212 -25.03 17.12 -12.32
CA THR A 212 -26.25 17.67 -11.71
C THR A 212 -25.97 18.25 -10.33
N LEU A 213 -25.16 17.57 -9.50
CA LEU A 213 -24.71 18.11 -8.21
C LEU A 213 -23.87 19.37 -8.39
N LEU A 214 -22.90 19.37 -9.30
CA LEU A 214 -22.08 20.54 -9.58
C LEU A 214 -22.93 21.75 -9.99
N LEU A 215 -23.89 21.57 -10.90
CA LEU A 215 -24.80 22.63 -11.36
C LEU A 215 -25.77 23.09 -10.27
N SER A 216 -26.20 22.20 -9.37
CA SER A 216 -27.04 22.59 -8.22
C SER A 216 -26.31 23.52 -7.24
N GLN A 217 -24.98 23.41 -7.17
CA GLN A 217 -24.10 24.16 -6.26
C GLN A 217 -23.44 25.39 -6.92
N ASN A 218 -23.12 25.32 -8.22
CA ASN A 218 -22.26 26.28 -8.93
C ASN A 218 -22.86 26.72 -10.29
N LYS A 219 -24.19 26.85 -10.37
CA LYS A 219 -24.93 27.15 -11.61
C LYS A 219 -24.37 28.34 -12.41
N ASP A 220 -23.95 29.39 -11.70
CA ASP A 220 -23.45 30.65 -12.28
C ASP A 220 -22.07 30.52 -12.98
N ASP A 221 -21.34 29.44 -12.72
CA ASP A 221 -19.99 29.22 -13.30
C ASP A 221 -20.03 28.45 -14.63
N PHE A 222 -21.11 27.70 -14.90
CA PHE A 222 -21.20 26.77 -16.05
C PHE A 222 -22.39 27.03 -16.99
N GLY A 223 -23.39 27.80 -16.55
CA GLY A 223 -24.50 28.21 -17.40
C GLY A 223 -25.30 27.03 -17.99
N VAL A 224 -25.48 27.04 -19.31
CA VAL A 224 -26.33 26.07 -20.06
C VAL A 224 -25.52 24.91 -20.66
N GLU A 225 -24.18 24.91 -20.51
CA GLU A 225 -23.26 24.08 -21.30
C GLU A 225 -23.41 22.56 -21.08
N PHE A 226 -23.99 22.16 -19.94
CA PHE A 226 -24.12 20.75 -19.54
C PHE A 226 -25.57 20.32 -19.27
N ASN A 227 -26.57 21.03 -19.81
CA ASN A 227 -27.98 20.67 -19.61
C ASN A 227 -28.32 19.25 -20.09
N ASP A 228 -27.70 18.77 -21.18
CA ASP A 228 -27.89 17.41 -21.71
C ASP A 228 -27.28 16.32 -20.81
N SER A 229 -26.46 16.72 -19.83
CA SER A 229 -25.84 15.85 -18.81
C SER A 229 -26.54 15.98 -17.44
N ILE A 230 -27.80 16.41 -17.39
CA ILE A 230 -28.60 16.45 -16.16
C ILE A 230 -29.39 15.14 -15.97
N VAL A 231 -29.63 14.75 -14.72
CA VAL A 231 -30.59 13.70 -14.34
C VAL A 231 -31.69 14.29 -13.46
N GLU A 232 -32.96 14.02 -13.81
CA GLU A 232 -34.14 14.54 -13.08
C GLU A 232 -34.50 13.61 -11.90
N ILE A 233 -33.73 13.69 -10.82
CA ILE A 233 -34.03 13.05 -9.53
C ILE A 233 -33.95 14.04 -8.38
N SER A 234 -34.50 13.69 -7.22
CA SER A 234 -34.41 14.55 -6.03
C SER A 234 -32.95 14.78 -5.60
N ILE A 235 -32.65 15.97 -5.08
CA ILE A 235 -31.31 16.32 -4.57
C ILE A 235 -30.90 15.39 -3.41
N GLU A 236 -31.86 14.86 -2.65
CA GLU A 236 -31.59 13.88 -1.60
C GLU A 236 -31.04 12.57 -2.17
N GLU A 237 -31.75 11.94 -3.12
CA GLU A 237 -31.30 10.71 -3.78
C GLU A 237 -29.99 10.91 -4.55
N LEU A 238 -29.86 12.05 -5.23
CA LEU A 238 -28.65 12.43 -5.95
C LEU A 238 -27.41 12.47 -5.03
N ASN A 239 -27.55 13.01 -3.82
CA ASN A 239 -26.49 13.00 -2.81
C ASN A 239 -26.20 11.58 -2.29
N LYS A 240 -27.21 10.72 -2.08
CA LYS A 240 -26.99 9.32 -1.65
C LYS A 240 -26.23 8.52 -2.70
N ILE A 241 -26.54 8.69 -3.99
CA ILE A 241 -25.82 8.06 -5.10
C ILE A 241 -24.37 8.58 -5.17
N PHE A 242 -24.16 9.88 -4.97
CA PHE A 242 -22.81 10.44 -4.92
C PHE A 242 -22.00 9.96 -3.72
N GLU A 243 -22.57 9.85 -2.53
CA GLU A 243 -21.90 9.25 -1.36
C GLU A 243 -21.58 7.77 -1.59
N PHE A 244 -22.46 7.01 -2.27
CA PHE A 244 -22.13 5.65 -2.70
C PHE A 244 -20.92 5.62 -3.67
N ILE A 245 -20.87 6.52 -4.65
CA ILE A 245 -19.70 6.68 -5.54
C ILE A 245 -18.45 7.04 -4.72
N LYS A 246 -18.58 7.97 -3.76
CA LYS A 246 -17.52 8.45 -2.86
C LYS A 246 -16.85 7.30 -2.11
N MET A 247 -17.65 6.44 -1.50
CA MET A 247 -17.21 5.28 -0.74
C MET A 247 -16.67 4.13 -1.59
N ASN A 248 -16.92 4.14 -2.91
CA ASN A 248 -16.57 3.06 -3.84
C ASN A 248 -15.76 3.55 -5.05
N ASN A 249 -15.02 4.65 -4.90
CA ASN A 249 -14.28 5.35 -5.96
C ASN A 249 -13.34 4.45 -6.81
N VAL A 250 -12.72 3.43 -6.21
CA VAL A 250 -11.83 2.45 -6.86
C VAL A 250 -12.52 1.65 -7.97
N TYR A 251 -13.86 1.57 -7.98
CA TYR A 251 -14.61 0.92 -9.05
C TYR A 251 -14.89 1.87 -10.22
N PHE A 252 -14.63 3.17 -10.07
CA PHE A 252 -15.00 4.22 -11.02
C PHE A 252 -13.79 5.00 -11.60
N GLU A 253 -12.58 4.45 -11.53
CA GLU A 253 -11.35 5.16 -11.96
C GLU A 253 -11.39 5.63 -13.43
N LYS A 254 -12.01 4.84 -14.33
CA LYS A 254 -12.17 5.19 -15.74
C LYS A 254 -13.14 6.37 -15.91
N GLU A 255 -14.26 6.32 -15.20
CA GLU A 255 -15.33 7.31 -15.24
C GLU A 255 -14.87 8.63 -14.62
N ILE A 256 -14.08 8.58 -13.54
CA ILE A 256 -13.37 9.72 -12.94
C ILE A 256 -12.38 10.34 -13.95
N LEU A 257 -11.62 9.53 -14.68
CA LEU A 257 -10.71 10.02 -15.72
C LEU A 257 -11.47 10.67 -16.89
N GLU A 258 -12.62 10.13 -17.29
CA GLU A 258 -13.46 10.66 -18.37
C GLU A 258 -14.11 12.00 -17.99
N ILE A 259 -14.69 12.12 -16.79
CA ILE A 259 -15.25 13.40 -16.32
C ILE A 259 -14.17 14.45 -16.09
N ASN A 260 -12.99 14.07 -15.59
CA ASN A 260 -11.87 14.98 -15.41
C ASN A 260 -11.35 15.53 -16.76
N LYS A 261 -11.35 14.73 -17.83
CA LYS A 261 -11.03 15.22 -19.19
C LYS A 261 -12.05 16.26 -19.66
N LYS A 262 -13.35 16.05 -19.40
CA LYS A 262 -14.44 16.97 -19.79
C LYS A 262 -14.30 18.34 -19.13
N PHE A 263 -13.88 18.37 -17.86
CA PHE A 263 -13.75 19.61 -17.07
C PHE A 263 -12.32 20.20 -17.00
N LYS A 264 -11.32 19.58 -17.65
CA LYS A 264 -9.89 19.93 -17.55
C LYS A 264 -9.56 21.43 -17.72
N ASN A 265 -10.22 22.12 -18.63
CA ASN A 265 -9.98 23.55 -18.93
C ASN A 265 -11.01 24.49 -18.29
N LYS A 266 -11.79 24.01 -17.30
CA LYS A 266 -12.81 24.78 -16.60
C LYS A 266 -12.35 25.12 -15.17
N ASN A 267 -12.84 26.22 -14.62
CA ASN A 267 -12.56 26.66 -13.26
C ASN A 267 -13.87 27.08 -12.58
N THR A 268 -13.93 26.98 -11.27
CA THR A 268 -15.00 27.53 -10.42
C THR A 268 -14.53 28.78 -9.68
N ARG A 269 -15.46 29.63 -9.24
CA ARG A 269 -15.19 30.79 -8.36
C ARG A 269 -14.97 30.41 -6.91
N GLN A 270 -15.50 29.26 -6.50
CA GLN A 270 -15.37 28.69 -5.15
C GLN A 270 -14.84 27.26 -5.24
N ILE A 271 -14.34 26.73 -4.13
CA ILE A 271 -13.90 25.34 -4.07
C ILE A 271 -15.12 24.40 -4.20
N THR A 272 -15.02 23.41 -5.08
CA THR A 272 -16.02 22.35 -5.24
C THR A 272 -15.34 21.00 -5.01
N TYR A 273 -16.10 20.04 -4.48
CA TYR A 273 -15.61 18.69 -4.17
C TYR A 273 -16.20 17.63 -5.11
N THR A 274 -17.21 18.01 -5.92
CA THR A 274 -18.02 17.08 -6.71
C THR A 274 -17.27 16.50 -7.91
N ILE A 275 -16.47 17.32 -8.60
CA ILE A 275 -15.64 16.87 -9.74
C ILE A 275 -14.17 17.16 -9.41
N PRO A 276 -13.29 16.13 -9.31
CA PRO A 276 -11.92 16.30 -8.81
C PRO A 276 -11.08 17.33 -9.59
N ILE A 277 -11.14 17.35 -10.92
CA ILE A 277 -10.33 18.30 -11.71
C ILE A 277 -10.71 19.78 -11.44
N LEU A 278 -11.94 20.07 -11.00
CA LEU A 278 -12.35 21.43 -10.64
C LEU A 278 -11.77 21.85 -9.29
N PHE A 279 -11.72 20.94 -8.32
CA PHE A 279 -10.97 21.12 -7.07
C PHE A 279 -9.49 21.43 -7.37
N GLU A 280 -8.85 20.56 -8.17
CA GLU A 280 -7.45 20.68 -8.57
C GLU A 280 -7.17 22.02 -9.26
N ASN A 281 -8.02 22.40 -10.22
CA ASN A 281 -7.91 23.68 -10.92
C ASN A 281 -8.10 24.89 -10.00
N TYR A 282 -9.08 24.86 -9.09
CA TYR A 282 -9.31 25.94 -8.14
C TYR A 282 -8.10 26.14 -7.21
N ILE A 283 -7.57 25.05 -6.63
CA ILE A 283 -6.39 25.12 -5.76
C ILE A 283 -5.18 25.64 -6.54
N ALA A 284 -4.91 25.10 -7.74
CA ALA A 284 -3.77 25.50 -8.55
C ALA A 284 -3.83 26.98 -8.98
N SER A 285 -5.01 27.51 -9.25
CA SER A 285 -5.21 28.93 -9.61
C SER A 285 -5.17 29.90 -8.43
N ASN A 286 -5.26 29.40 -7.19
CA ASN A 286 -5.19 30.22 -5.97
C ASN A 286 -3.95 29.91 -5.10
N ILE A 287 -3.01 29.11 -5.61
CA ILE A 287 -1.90 28.55 -4.83
C ILE A 287 -1.00 29.61 -4.19
N GLU A 288 -0.81 30.78 -4.82
CA GLU A 288 -0.07 31.92 -4.24
C GLU A 288 -0.66 32.37 -2.89
N LYS A 289 -1.97 32.22 -2.73
CA LYS A 289 -2.73 32.53 -1.50
C LYS A 289 -3.01 31.27 -0.68
N TYR A 290 -2.09 30.30 -0.69
CA TYR A 290 -2.25 29.04 0.03
C TYR A 290 -2.60 29.18 1.52
N CYS A 291 -2.25 30.31 2.16
CA CYS A 291 -2.63 30.59 3.55
C CYS A 291 -4.15 30.83 3.73
N ASP A 292 -4.85 31.30 2.70
CA ASP A 292 -6.24 31.76 2.77
C ASP A 292 -7.26 30.71 2.26
N ILE A 293 -6.79 29.66 1.58
CA ILE A 293 -7.65 28.58 1.07
C ILE A 293 -8.28 27.81 2.25
N TYR A 294 -9.58 27.52 2.22
CA TYR A 294 -10.18 26.56 3.15
C TYR A 294 -10.50 25.26 2.41
N ILE A 295 -10.11 24.12 2.99
CA ILE A 295 -10.38 22.78 2.45
C ILE A 295 -11.10 22.00 3.54
N ASP A 296 -12.23 21.38 3.19
CA ASP A 296 -12.97 20.49 4.07
C ASP A 296 -12.56 19.03 3.81
N ASN A 297 -11.85 18.45 4.79
CA ASN A 297 -11.28 17.13 4.68
C ASN A 297 -12.34 16.02 4.65
N THR A 298 -13.57 16.29 5.10
CA THR A 298 -14.67 15.31 5.08
C THR A 298 -15.29 15.13 3.69
N LEU A 299 -15.02 16.06 2.78
CA LEU A 299 -15.52 16.07 1.40
C LEU A 299 -14.50 15.57 0.37
N LEU A 300 -13.26 15.26 0.79
CA LEU A 300 -12.19 14.75 -0.09
C LEU A 300 -12.38 13.25 -0.37
N TRP A 301 -12.49 12.89 -1.64
CA TRP A 301 -12.84 11.52 -2.03
C TRP A 301 -12.00 10.90 -3.14
N THR A 302 -10.94 11.58 -3.59
CA THR A 302 -9.93 10.96 -4.45
C THR A 302 -8.55 11.15 -3.84
N LYS A 303 -7.63 10.22 -4.14
CA LYS A 303 -6.25 10.27 -3.64
C LYS A 303 -5.54 11.57 -4.05
N THR A 304 -5.80 12.07 -5.26
CA THR A 304 -5.27 13.36 -5.74
C THR A 304 -5.75 14.54 -4.88
N MET A 305 -7.05 14.62 -4.58
CA MET A 305 -7.61 15.68 -3.72
C MET A 305 -7.00 15.65 -2.32
N GLN A 306 -6.83 14.45 -1.73
CA GLN A 306 -6.19 14.24 -0.42
C GLN A 306 -4.71 14.65 -0.43
N ASN A 307 -3.96 14.28 -1.47
CA ASN A 307 -2.55 14.65 -1.60
C ASN A 307 -2.37 16.17 -1.77
N ILE A 308 -3.26 16.84 -2.50
CA ILE A 308 -3.25 18.30 -2.67
C ILE A 308 -3.57 19.00 -1.35
N GLU A 309 -4.58 18.56 -0.61
CA GLU A 309 -4.88 19.11 0.72
C GLU A 309 -3.69 18.96 1.68
N LEU A 310 -3.09 17.77 1.70
CA LEU A 310 -1.92 17.50 2.53
C LEU A 310 -0.76 18.42 2.14
N PHE A 311 -0.49 18.59 0.84
CA PHE A 311 0.52 19.53 0.34
C PHE A 311 0.22 20.97 0.81
N ILE A 312 -1.01 21.47 0.64
CA ILE A 312 -1.45 22.79 1.08
C ILE A 312 -1.24 22.99 2.60
N ASN A 313 -1.56 21.99 3.41
CA ASN A 313 -1.35 22.06 4.85
C ASN A 313 0.13 22.01 5.24
N LYS A 314 0.95 21.19 4.57
CA LYS A 314 2.39 21.12 4.87
C LYS A 314 3.13 22.40 4.45
N ILE A 315 2.77 23.05 3.33
CA ILE A 315 3.35 24.36 2.98
C ILE A 315 2.96 25.47 3.97
N ARG A 316 1.75 25.45 4.56
CA ARG A 316 1.37 26.37 5.65
C ARG A 316 2.21 26.14 6.90
N CYS A 317 2.35 24.88 7.32
CA CYS A 317 3.16 24.52 8.48
C CYS A 317 4.62 24.97 8.28
N LEU A 318 5.21 24.69 7.11
CA LEU A 318 6.56 25.14 6.78
C LEU A 318 6.68 26.67 6.80
N ASN A 319 5.77 27.39 6.13
CA ASN A 319 5.73 28.86 6.10
C ASN A 319 5.69 29.47 7.51
N LYS A 320 4.87 28.89 8.41
CA LYS A 320 4.75 29.29 9.81
C LYS A 320 6.06 29.04 10.58
N LEU A 321 6.70 27.89 10.38
CA LEU A 321 7.98 27.55 11.02
C LEU A 321 9.12 28.45 10.51
N VAL A 322 9.32 28.59 9.20
CA VAL A 322 10.44 29.41 8.67
C VAL A 322 10.30 30.87 9.08
N LYS A 323 9.07 31.41 9.17
CA LYS A 323 8.82 32.75 9.73
C LYS A 323 9.09 32.83 11.23
N LYS A 324 8.76 31.81 12.02
CA LYS A 324 9.08 31.72 13.46
C LYS A 324 10.60 31.71 13.70
N TYR A 325 11.35 31.02 12.85
CA TYR A 325 12.79 30.76 13.06
C TYR A 325 13.75 31.66 12.26
N VAL A 326 13.26 32.64 11.47
CA VAL A 326 14.08 33.52 10.61
C VAL A 326 15.20 34.27 11.36
N SER A 327 14.96 34.67 12.62
CA SER A 327 15.93 35.36 13.48
C SER A 327 16.36 34.52 14.70
N TYR A 328 16.17 33.20 14.62
CA TYR A 328 16.40 32.28 15.74
C TYR A 328 17.82 32.38 16.32
N THR A 329 17.93 32.28 17.65
CA THR A 329 19.19 32.26 18.39
C THR A 329 19.10 31.23 19.50
N PHE A 330 20.16 30.47 19.75
CA PHE A 330 20.19 29.49 20.84
C PHE A 330 20.02 30.16 22.21
N PRO A 331 19.21 29.59 23.12
CA PRO A 331 18.95 30.18 24.44
C PRO A 331 20.15 30.09 25.39
N THR A 332 21.09 29.17 25.13
CA THR A 332 22.23 28.84 25.99
C THR A 332 23.42 28.33 25.17
N ASN A 333 24.63 28.50 25.69
CA ASN A 333 25.88 28.08 25.04
C ASN A 333 26.39 26.72 25.54
N THR A 334 25.58 25.66 25.48
CA THR A 334 26.02 24.29 25.81
C THR A 334 25.53 23.31 24.75
N ILE A 335 26.36 22.31 24.41
CA ILE A 335 26.01 21.32 23.39
C ILE A 335 24.76 20.49 23.76
N SER A 336 24.57 20.16 25.05
CA SER A 336 23.38 19.45 25.53
C SER A 336 22.09 20.21 25.23
N ALA A 337 22.04 21.51 25.53
CA ALA A 337 20.87 22.33 25.25
C ALA A 337 20.66 22.55 23.75
N THR A 338 21.73 22.70 22.95
CA THR A 338 21.65 22.75 21.48
C THR A 338 21.06 21.47 20.90
N ILE A 339 21.47 20.29 21.38
CA ILE A 339 20.91 19.01 20.94
C ILE A 339 19.44 18.91 21.32
N LYS A 340 19.10 19.18 22.58
CA LYS A 340 17.72 19.14 23.06
C LYS A 340 16.80 20.02 22.21
N GLU A 341 17.17 21.28 22.01
CA GLU A 341 16.43 22.25 21.21
C GLU A 341 16.26 21.80 19.75
N TYR A 342 17.30 21.22 19.16
CA TYR A 342 17.21 20.63 17.82
C TYR A 342 16.25 19.44 17.81
N LYS A 343 16.39 18.51 18.75
CA LYS A 343 15.59 17.28 18.86
C LYS A 343 14.13 17.49 19.23
N GLU A 344 13.80 18.57 19.95
CA GLU A 344 12.44 18.95 20.36
C GLU A 344 11.76 19.87 19.35
N TYR A 345 12.50 20.78 18.69
CA TYR A 345 11.89 21.84 17.86
C TYR A 345 12.50 22.02 16.47
N LEU A 346 13.82 22.17 16.33
CA LEU A 346 14.40 22.58 15.04
C LEU A 346 14.31 21.48 13.97
N TYR A 347 14.30 20.20 14.39
CA TYR A 347 14.12 19.04 13.50
C TYR A 347 12.81 19.12 12.70
N GLU A 348 11.77 19.79 13.22
CA GLU A 348 10.47 19.91 12.56
C GLU A 348 10.59 20.70 11.24
N ILE A 349 11.51 21.67 11.15
CA ILE A 349 11.73 22.52 9.97
C ILE A 349 12.21 21.67 8.79
N ASP A 350 13.31 20.94 8.98
CA ASP A 350 13.88 20.00 8.03
C ASP A 350 12.90 18.85 7.70
N SER A 351 12.20 18.35 8.72
CA SER A 351 11.20 17.30 8.57
C SER A 351 10.07 17.74 7.63
N ILE A 352 9.37 18.85 7.92
CA ILE A 352 8.25 19.33 7.11
C ILE A 352 8.73 19.75 5.70
N TYR A 353 9.91 20.36 5.56
CA TYR A 353 10.46 20.67 4.24
C TYR A 353 10.56 19.43 3.35
N ARG A 354 11.10 18.32 3.87
CA ARG A 354 11.17 17.04 3.13
C ARG A 354 9.81 16.47 2.76
N GLU A 355 8.81 16.62 3.63
CA GLU A 355 7.42 16.18 3.37
C GLU A 355 6.80 17.01 2.23
N VAL A 356 6.99 18.33 2.26
CA VAL A 356 6.56 19.23 1.18
C VAL A 356 7.23 18.86 -0.15
N SER A 357 8.55 18.63 -0.15
CA SER A 357 9.29 18.23 -1.34
C SER A 357 8.84 16.87 -1.88
N ALA A 358 8.57 15.89 -1.03
CA ALA A 358 8.04 14.58 -1.42
C ALA A 358 6.63 14.68 -2.04
N LEU A 359 5.75 15.49 -1.44
CA LEU A 359 4.42 15.75 -1.98
C LEU A 359 4.49 16.52 -3.31
N TYR A 360 5.44 17.44 -3.46
CA TYR A 360 5.67 18.15 -4.73
C TYR A 360 6.20 17.22 -5.84
N GLU A 361 7.06 16.25 -5.49
CA GLU A 361 7.51 15.17 -6.36
C GLU A 361 6.33 14.27 -6.79
N GLU A 362 5.47 13.84 -5.85
CA GLU A 362 4.27 13.04 -6.13
C GLU A 362 3.24 13.81 -6.99
N LEU A 363 3.07 15.11 -6.76
CA LEU A 363 2.17 15.96 -7.54
C LEU A 363 2.67 16.20 -8.97
N SER A 364 3.94 15.94 -9.28
CA SER A 364 4.46 16.02 -10.66
C SER A 364 3.80 15.02 -11.63
N TYR A 365 3.26 13.90 -11.10
CA TYR A 365 2.44 12.97 -11.89
C TYR A 365 1.10 13.58 -12.33
N ASN A 366 0.60 14.61 -11.64
CA ASN A 366 -0.49 15.46 -12.11
C ASN A 366 0.09 16.69 -12.83
N PHE A 367 0.52 16.48 -14.08
CA PHE A 367 1.29 17.46 -14.84
C PHE A 367 0.61 18.83 -14.97
N ASP A 368 -0.70 18.89 -15.20
CA ASP A 368 -1.42 20.16 -15.37
C ASP A 368 -1.46 20.98 -14.07
N PHE A 369 -1.69 20.32 -12.94
CA PHE A 369 -1.62 20.93 -11.61
C PHE A 369 -0.18 21.38 -11.29
N TYR A 370 0.80 20.49 -11.48
CA TYR A 370 2.21 20.74 -11.20
C TYR A 370 2.76 21.94 -11.98
N ILE A 371 2.44 22.06 -13.28
CA ILE A 371 2.89 23.21 -14.10
C ILE A 371 2.28 24.53 -13.62
N LYS A 372 1.04 24.54 -13.11
CA LYS A 372 0.44 25.74 -12.50
C LYS A 372 1.13 26.10 -11.19
N VAL A 373 1.33 25.15 -10.29
CA VAL A 373 2.04 25.38 -9.01
C VAL A 373 3.49 25.82 -9.24
N LYS A 374 4.18 25.23 -10.22
CA LYS A 374 5.55 25.63 -10.59
C LYS A 374 5.60 27.06 -11.12
N LYS A 375 4.62 27.50 -11.91
CA LYS A 375 4.55 28.89 -12.43
C LYS A 375 4.26 29.95 -11.36
N ALA A 376 3.72 29.55 -10.22
CA ALA A 376 3.44 30.43 -9.09
C ALA A 376 4.65 30.59 -8.15
N ASP A 377 5.80 29.93 -8.43
CA ASP A 377 7.07 29.97 -7.70
C ASP A 377 7.02 29.69 -6.19
N VAL A 378 5.85 29.32 -5.63
CA VAL A 378 5.61 29.04 -4.19
C VAL A 378 6.63 28.09 -3.59
N MET A 379 7.04 27.06 -4.35
CA MET A 379 8.06 26.10 -3.90
C MET A 379 9.48 26.68 -3.85
N GLU A 380 9.85 27.56 -4.80
CA GLU A 380 11.14 28.24 -4.77
C GLU A 380 11.18 29.29 -3.65
N GLU A 381 10.10 30.03 -3.42
CA GLU A 381 9.99 30.96 -2.28
C GLU A 381 10.15 30.23 -0.92
N LEU A 382 9.43 29.11 -0.74
CA LEU A 382 9.53 28.28 0.46
C LEU A 382 10.94 27.69 0.62
N LYS A 383 11.53 27.20 -0.47
CA LYS A 383 12.92 26.71 -0.52
C LYS A 383 13.90 27.80 -0.08
N HIS A 384 13.81 29.01 -0.62
CA HIS A 384 14.65 30.15 -0.23
C HIS A 384 14.50 30.52 1.25
N MET A 385 13.27 30.61 1.77
CA MET A 385 13.04 30.90 3.20
C MET A 385 13.62 29.81 4.11
N TYR A 386 13.38 28.54 3.77
CA TYR A 386 13.91 27.38 4.48
C TYR A 386 15.45 27.41 4.54
N PHE A 387 16.13 27.56 3.39
CA PHE A 387 17.59 27.59 3.35
C PHE A 387 18.17 28.80 4.09
N ASN A 388 17.51 29.95 4.09
CA ASN A 388 17.92 31.11 4.89
C ASN A 388 17.87 30.81 6.40
N VAL A 389 16.80 30.17 6.87
CA VAL A 389 16.66 29.74 8.29
C VAL A 389 17.73 28.73 8.67
N ILE A 390 17.87 27.65 7.91
CA ILE A 390 18.86 26.59 8.19
C ILE A 390 20.30 27.12 8.11
N SER A 391 20.57 28.07 7.20
CA SER A 391 21.85 28.79 7.10
C SER A 391 22.13 29.68 8.32
N ASN A 392 21.13 30.40 8.85
CA ASN A 392 21.28 31.22 10.06
C ASN A 392 21.57 30.34 11.31
N ILE A 393 20.81 29.25 11.48
CA ILE A 393 20.95 28.33 12.62
C ILE A 393 22.35 27.68 12.62
N ASN A 394 22.77 27.09 11.49
CA ASN A 394 24.12 26.53 11.34
C ASN A 394 25.21 27.62 11.38
N GLY A 395 24.87 28.81 10.87
CA GLY A 395 25.58 30.07 11.02
C GLY A 395 26.17 30.25 12.42
N LYS A 396 25.29 30.12 13.42
CA LYS A 396 25.57 30.28 14.84
C LYS A 396 26.19 29.04 15.48
N TYR A 397 25.72 27.84 15.13
CA TYR A 397 26.28 26.59 15.65
C TYR A 397 27.78 26.46 15.37
N ILE A 398 28.17 26.64 14.10
CA ILE A 398 29.56 26.52 13.64
C ILE A 398 30.43 27.68 14.18
N ALA A 399 29.83 28.85 14.44
CA ALA A 399 30.54 29.98 15.04
C ALA A 399 31.03 29.64 16.45
N SER A 400 30.16 29.05 17.29
CA SER A 400 30.41 28.73 18.71
C SER A 400 30.77 27.27 19.01
N TYR A 401 31.01 26.43 17.99
CA TYR A 401 31.17 24.98 18.14
C TYR A 401 32.16 24.55 19.24
N ASN A 402 33.34 25.18 19.28
CA ASN A 402 34.37 24.86 20.28
C ASN A 402 33.93 25.19 21.71
N ASP A 403 33.20 26.30 21.90
CA ASP A 403 32.66 26.76 23.17
C ASP A 403 31.53 25.83 23.65
N LEU A 404 30.64 25.41 22.74
CA LEU A 404 29.54 24.49 23.04
C LEU A 404 30.03 23.14 23.60
N LEU A 405 31.22 22.69 23.16
CA LEU A 405 31.86 21.45 23.58
C LEU A 405 32.68 21.55 24.88
N GLU A 406 32.76 22.72 25.53
CA GLU A 406 33.47 22.84 26.82
C GLU A 406 32.72 22.11 27.96
N ASP A 407 31.39 22.08 27.92
CA ASP A 407 30.55 21.25 28.80
C ASP A 407 29.69 20.27 27.97
N ALA A 408 30.28 19.11 27.68
CA ALA A 408 29.62 17.97 27.05
C ALA A 408 29.18 16.89 28.06
N SER A 409 29.07 17.22 29.36
CA SER A 409 28.91 16.23 30.45
C SER A 409 27.67 15.32 30.35
N GLN A 410 26.63 15.74 29.63
CA GLN A 410 25.38 15.00 29.41
C GLN A 410 25.22 14.45 27.98
N VAL A 411 26.25 14.58 27.13
CA VAL A 411 26.21 14.21 25.71
C VAL A 411 27.28 13.17 25.43
N PHE A 412 26.96 12.14 24.65
CA PHE A 412 27.97 11.20 24.19
C PHE A 412 28.68 11.77 22.96
N ARG A 413 30.01 11.73 22.96
CA ARG A 413 30.73 11.71 21.69
C ARG A 413 30.58 10.31 21.09
N GLN A 414 30.40 10.22 19.77
CA GLN A 414 30.08 8.98 19.05
C GLN A 414 30.98 7.78 19.39
N ASP A 415 32.29 8.01 19.56
CA ASP A 415 33.28 6.98 19.94
C ASP A 415 33.17 6.50 21.38
N GLU A 416 32.42 7.20 22.24
CA GLU A 416 32.19 6.82 23.63
C GLU A 416 30.90 6.01 23.82
N LEU A 417 29.94 6.13 22.89
CA LEU A 417 28.57 5.63 23.05
C LEU A 417 28.53 4.13 23.40
N LEU A 418 29.14 3.29 22.55
CA LEU A 418 29.18 1.84 22.76
C LEU A 418 30.07 1.42 23.93
N LYS A 419 30.99 2.28 24.38
CA LYS A 419 31.91 2.03 25.51
C LYS A 419 31.27 2.35 26.87
N LYS A 420 30.34 3.31 26.90
CA LYS A 420 29.66 3.80 28.12
C LYS A 420 28.28 3.17 28.34
N LEU A 421 27.56 2.78 27.28
CA LEU A 421 26.22 2.18 27.40
C LEU A 421 26.26 0.72 27.87
N LYS A 422 25.32 0.36 28.74
CA LYS A 422 25.04 -1.04 29.13
C LYS A 422 23.88 -1.57 28.32
N LEU A 423 24.17 -2.35 27.29
CA LEU A 423 23.20 -2.95 26.37
C LEU A 423 22.96 -4.43 26.70
N ARG A 424 21.84 -5.00 26.25
CA ARG A 424 21.53 -6.42 26.46
C ARG A 424 22.36 -7.28 25.51
N ARG A 425 22.59 -8.56 25.87
CA ARG A 425 23.25 -9.52 24.97
C ARG A 425 22.43 -9.78 23.70
N LYS A 426 21.10 -9.71 23.78
CA LYS A 426 20.18 -9.79 22.63
C LYS A 426 19.82 -8.39 22.14
N THR A 427 20.75 -7.77 21.42
CA THR A 427 20.54 -6.47 20.77
C THR A 427 20.96 -6.56 19.30
N VAL A 428 20.13 -6.03 18.40
CA VAL A 428 20.47 -5.80 16.99
C VAL A 428 21.01 -4.38 16.86
N PHE A 429 22.24 -4.25 16.40
CA PHE A 429 22.91 -2.97 16.14
C PHE A 429 22.76 -2.66 14.65
N ILE A 430 21.92 -1.67 14.33
CA ILE A 430 21.73 -1.20 12.96
C ILE A 430 22.55 0.08 12.80
N PHE A 431 23.59 0.00 11.98
CA PHE A 431 24.42 1.13 11.56
C PHE A 431 23.89 1.62 10.21
N ALA A 432 23.06 2.66 10.24
CA ALA A 432 22.39 3.23 9.08
C ALA A 432 23.20 4.42 8.52
N ASP A 433 23.84 4.20 7.38
CA ASP A 433 24.71 5.16 6.68
C ASP A 433 23.90 6.40 6.27
N GLY A 434 24.38 7.59 6.65
CA GLY A 434 23.72 8.86 6.34
C GLY A 434 22.36 9.10 7.01
N LEU A 435 21.93 8.27 7.97
CA LEU A 435 20.58 8.38 8.55
C LEU A 435 20.44 9.60 9.48
N ARG A 436 19.89 10.68 8.91
CA ARG A 436 19.56 11.91 9.64
C ARG A 436 18.52 11.72 10.74
N TYR A 437 18.70 12.46 11.83
CA TYR A 437 17.82 12.41 13.00
C TYR A 437 16.36 12.72 12.67
N GLU A 438 16.06 13.67 11.76
CA GLU A 438 14.66 14.03 11.46
C GLU A 438 13.91 12.89 10.75
N ILE A 439 14.64 12.11 9.96
CA ILE A 439 14.13 10.93 9.26
C ILE A 439 13.89 9.80 10.28
N ALA A 440 14.83 9.59 11.19
CA ALA A 440 14.68 8.63 12.29
C ALA A 440 13.56 9.00 13.27
N LYS A 441 13.31 10.30 13.50
CA LYS A 441 12.24 10.79 14.37
C LYS A 441 10.84 10.57 13.79
N ARG A 442 10.68 10.69 12.46
CA ARG A 442 9.46 10.23 11.77
C ARG A 442 9.26 8.73 11.93
N LEU A 443 10.30 7.96 11.63
CA LEU A 443 10.31 6.50 11.74
C LEU A 443 9.92 6.02 13.15
N LEU A 444 10.34 6.74 14.20
CA LEU A 444 9.91 6.51 15.58
C LEU A 444 8.40 6.74 15.75
N ASN A 445 7.87 7.88 15.30
CA ASN A 445 6.44 8.22 15.42
C ASN A 445 5.54 7.22 14.67
N ASP A 446 6.03 6.63 13.59
CA ASP A 446 5.31 5.63 12.79
C ASP A 446 5.35 4.22 13.42
N MET A 447 6.15 3.98 14.47
CA MET A 447 6.28 2.68 15.13
C MET A 447 5.54 2.63 16.47
N ASN A 448 4.70 1.61 16.63
CA ASN A 448 4.03 1.32 17.89
C ASN A 448 4.98 0.56 18.83
N CYS A 449 5.86 1.29 19.53
CA CYS A 449 6.84 0.75 20.48
C CYS A 449 6.68 1.39 21.86
N ASN A 450 6.57 0.55 22.90
CA ASN A 450 6.25 0.98 24.26
C ASN A 450 7.43 1.62 25.02
N GLU A 451 8.69 1.34 24.65
CA GLU A 451 9.85 1.97 25.29
C GLU A 451 11.00 2.21 24.30
N VAL A 452 11.28 3.48 24.01
CA VAL A 452 12.42 3.91 23.18
C VAL A 452 13.24 4.94 23.94
N ILE A 453 14.57 4.75 23.98
CA ILE A 453 15.51 5.73 24.52
C ILE A 453 16.19 6.46 23.36
N ASP A 454 16.14 7.78 23.38
CA ASP A 454 16.75 8.69 22.40
C ASP A 454 18.00 9.32 23.03
N TYR A 455 19.19 8.85 22.65
CA TYR A 455 20.45 9.29 23.26
C TYR A 455 20.99 10.56 22.59
N ASP A 456 21.45 11.51 23.38
CA ASP A 456 22.11 12.73 22.87
C ASP A 456 23.55 12.39 22.47
N VAL A 457 23.80 12.39 21.15
CA VAL A 457 25.07 11.99 20.56
C VAL A 457 25.52 13.00 19.51
N VAL A 458 26.78 13.41 19.59
CA VAL A 458 27.47 14.16 18.53
C VAL A 458 28.39 13.24 17.74
N SER A 459 28.36 13.36 16.41
CA SER A 459 29.33 12.67 15.55
C SER A 459 30.72 13.31 15.64
N LEU A 460 31.68 12.59 15.09
CA LEU A 460 33.07 13.00 15.01
C LEU A 460 33.33 13.91 13.81
N LEU A 461 34.39 14.72 13.90
CA LEU A 461 34.83 15.58 12.80
C LEU A 461 36.13 15.04 12.15
N PRO A 462 36.22 15.06 10.79
CA PRO A 462 35.16 15.43 9.85
C PRO A 462 34.05 14.38 9.78
N THR A 463 32.82 14.80 9.46
CA THR A 463 31.65 13.92 9.38
C THR A 463 31.65 13.05 8.11
N GLU A 464 32.61 12.14 7.99
CA GLU A 464 32.80 11.20 6.88
C GLU A 464 32.63 9.75 7.40
N THR A 465 32.08 8.85 6.59
CA THR A 465 31.88 7.43 6.93
C THR A 465 33.18 6.75 7.42
N GLU A 466 34.34 7.04 6.83
CA GLU A 466 35.63 6.46 7.27
C GLU A 466 36.11 6.96 8.63
N VAL A 467 35.58 8.09 9.12
CA VAL A 467 35.86 8.65 10.45
C VAL A 467 34.79 8.21 11.44
N CYS A 468 33.54 8.59 11.17
CA CYS A 468 32.40 8.42 12.08
C CYS A 468 32.05 6.96 12.32
N MET A 469 31.86 6.18 11.24
CA MET A 469 31.47 4.77 11.37
C MET A 469 32.58 3.95 12.02
N ASN A 470 33.86 4.30 11.82
CA ASN A 470 34.98 3.66 12.52
C ASN A 470 35.10 4.10 13.99
N GLY A 471 34.72 5.34 14.33
CA GLY A 471 34.77 5.88 15.69
C GLY A 471 34.02 5.02 16.72
N TYR A 472 32.90 4.42 16.35
CA TYR A 472 32.16 3.47 17.18
C TYR A 472 32.98 2.27 17.67
N PHE A 473 33.99 1.84 16.90
CA PHE A 473 34.72 0.59 17.12
C PHE A 473 36.20 0.79 17.51
N ILE A 474 36.78 1.95 17.22
CA ILE A 474 38.20 2.24 17.51
C ILE A 474 38.45 2.20 19.03
N THR A 475 39.48 1.46 19.42
CA THR A 475 39.91 1.29 20.82
C THR A 475 41.41 1.54 20.97
N ASP A 476 42.24 0.77 20.28
CA ASP A 476 43.69 0.93 20.20
C ASP A 476 44.20 1.20 18.76
N GLU A 477 43.30 1.14 17.78
CA GLU A 477 43.54 1.54 16.40
C GLU A 477 43.71 3.06 16.23
N LYS A 478 44.33 3.47 15.12
CA LYS A 478 44.38 4.87 14.67
C LYS A 478 43.93 5.01 13.23
N LEU A 479 43.15 6.05 12.96
CA LEU A 479 42.89 6.52 11.60
C LEU A 479 44.00 7.50 11.24
N ARG A 480 44.60 7.42 10.05
CA ARG A 480 45.66 8.36 9.61
C ARG A 480 45.33 8.95 8.25
N ILE A 481 45.83 10.15 7.97
CA ILE A 481 45.78 10.72 6.62
C ILE A 481 47.03 10.29 5.84
N ASN A 482 46.85 9.64 4.69
CA ASN A 482 47.96 9.25 3.82
C ASN A 482 48.47 10.41 2.94
N ALA A 483 49.50 10.17 2.13
CA ALA A 483 50.09 11.20 1.25
C ALA A 483 49.04 11.85 0.33
N ASN A 484 48.11 11.04 -0.20
CA ASN A 484 47.04 11.43 -1.13
C ASN A 484 45.79 12.01 -0.45
N ASN A 485 45.88 12.40 0.83
CA ASN A 485 44.76 12.95 1.60
C ASN A 485 43.56 11.98 1.73
N VAL A 486 43.81 10.68 1.87
CA VAL A 486 42.79 9.65 2.14
C VAL A 486 42.96 9.10 3.55
N PHE A 487 41.84 8.81 4.22
CA PHE A 487 41.82 8.19 5.54
C PHE A 487 42.13 6.69 5.45
N GLU A 488 43.09 6.24 6.26
CA GLU A 488 43.49 4.83 6.37
C GLU A 488 43.38 4.37 7.83
N LEU A 489 42.71 3.25 8.07
CA LEU A 489 42.63 2.64 9.40
C LEU A 489 43.85 1.73 9.65
N THR A 490 44.53 1.92 10.77
CA THR A 490 45.79 1.23 11.08
C THR A 490 45.87 0.71 12.51
N LYS A 491 46.64 -0.36 12.70
CA LYS A 491 46.99 -0.94 14.00
C LYS A 491 48.46 -1.35 13.97
N ASN A 492 49.27 -0.83 14.88
CA ASN A 492 50.73 -1.05 14.90
C ASN A 492 51.37 -0.80 13.52
N ASP A 493 51.06 0.36 12.92
CA ASP A 493 51.44 0.83 11.57
C ASP A 493 51.01 -0.04 10.37
N LYS A 494 50.33 -1.17 10.60
CA LYS A 494 49.75 -2.02 9.56
C LYS A 494 48.36 -1.53 9.19
N LEU A 495 48.08 -1.46 7.89
CA LEU A 495 46.75 -1.17 7.34
C LEU A 495 45.77 -2.31 7.70
N ILE A 496 44.59 -1.95 8.20
CA ILE A 496 43.49 -2.90 8.40
C ILE A 496 42.75 -3.08 7.07
N THR A 497 42.68 -4.31 6.58
CA THR A 497 41.88 -4.69 5.40
C THR A 497 40.64 -5.48 5.84
N GLY A 498 39.56 -5.41 5.06
CA GLY A 498 38.30 -6.09 5.40
C GLY A 498 37.51 -5.40 6.53
N ILE A 499 37.29 -4.09 6.43
CA ILE A 499 36.70 -3.22 7.47
C ILE A 499 35.41 -3.79 8.08
N ILE A 500 34.48 -4.34 7.28
CA ILE A 500 33.21 -4.92 7.78
C ILE A 500 33.48 -6.04 8.80
N LYS A 501 34.43 -6.93 8.52
CA LYS A 501 34.81 -8.02 9.43
C LYS A 501 35.45 -7.47 10.71
N TRP A 502 36.36 -6.52 10.58
CA TRP A 502 36.99 -5.84 11.73
C TRP A 502 35.95 -5.15 12.63
N ARG A 503 34.94 -4.47 12.07
CA ARG A 503 33.84 -3.86 12.84
C ARG A 503 33.01 -4.90 13.60
N THR A 504 32.69 -6.03 12.98
CA THR A 504 31.98 -7.15 13.63
C THR A 504 32.79 -7.75 14.79
N GLU A 505 34.09 -7.99 14.57
CA GLU A 505 35.01 -8.49 15.60
C GLU A 505 35.14 -7.49 16.76
N LYS A 506 35.27 -6.19 16.48
CA LYS A 506 35.34 -5.14 17.49
C LYS A 506 34.03 -4.94 18.26
N LEU A 507 32.87 -5.09 17.63
CA LEU A 507 31.60 -5.08 18.34
C LEU A 507 31.49 -6.27 19.30
N SER A 508 31.97 -7.45 18.89
CA SER A 508 32.03 -8.63 19.78
C SER A 508 32.97 -8.41 20.97
N GLU A 509 34.14 -7.77 20.75
CA GLU A 509 35.08 -7.39 21.81
C GLU A 509 34.43 -6.40 22.82
N LEU A 510 33.82 -5.32 22.32
CA LEU A 510 33.17 -4.29 23.14
C LEU A 510 31.98 -4.82 23.96
N LEU A 511 31.18 -5.75 23.40
CA LEU A 511 30.01 -6.31 24.06
C LEU A 511 30.32 -7.55 24.92
N GLY A 512 31.52 -8.14 24.79
CA GLY A 512 31.89 -9.39 25.46
C GLY A 512 31.01 -10.60 25.08
N CYS A 513 30.39 -10.58 23.89
CA CYS A 513 29.53 -11.67 23.41
C CYS A 513 29.67 -11.89 21.90
N SER A 514 29.22 -13.03 21.40
CA SER A 514 29.21 -13.32 19.96
C SER A 514 28.31 -12.36 19.19
N VAL A 515 28.83 -11.78 18.11
CA VAL A 515 28.08 -10.96 17.15
C VAL A 515 28.02 -11.68 15.82
N ILE A 516 26.81 -11.83 15.26
CA ILE A 516 26.57 -12.40 13.92
C ILE A 516 26.04 -11.34 12.96
N SER A 517 26.11 -11.57 11.64
CA SER A 517 25.50 -10.65 10.68
C SER A 517 23.97 -10.74 10.71
N PHE A 518 23.29 -9.69 10.23
CA PHE A 518 21.85 -9.70 10.09
C PHE A 518 21.33 -10.76 9.08
N GLU A 519 22.16 -11.16 8.11
CA GLU A 519 21.85 -12.26 7.20
C GLU A 519 21.86 -13.60 7.95
N ASP A 520 22.94 -13.91 8.68
CA ASP A 520 23.02 -15.12 9.52
C ASP A 520 21.89 -15.16 10.57
N PHE A 521 21.51 -14.00 11.10
CA PHE A 521 20.42 -13.87 12.06
C PHE A 521 19.08 -14.30 11.44
N LYS A 522 18.78 -13.93 10.19
CA LYS A 522 17.55 -14.37 9.50
C LYS A 522 17.47 -15.90 9.34
N GLU A 523 18.60 -16.58 9.19
CA GLU A 523 18.67 -18.04 9.02
C GLU A 523 18.67 -18.80 10.38
N THR A 524 19.21 -18.17 11.42
CA THR A 524 19.44 -18.75 12.76
C THR A 524 18.27 -18.46 13.70
N SER A 525 17.40 -19.44 13.96
CA SER A 525 16.23 -19.27 14.83
C SER A 525 16.58 -18.94 16.29
N ASN A 526 17.54 -19.67 16.88
CA ASN A 526 18.00 -19.51 18.27
C ASN A 526 19.35 -18.79 18.36
N CYS A 527 19.34 -17.47 18.23
CA CYS A 527 20.54 -16.64 18.45
C CYS A 527 20.72 -16.30 19.95
N ASP A 528 21.87 -16.68 20.53
CA ASP A 528 22.31 -16.32 21.88
C ASP A 528 23.49 -15.32 21.80
N GLY A 529 23.26 -14.19 21.14
CA GLY A 529 24.29 -13.18 20.88
C GLY A 529 23.66 -11.89 20.40
N SER A 530 24.50 -10.91 20.07
CA SER A 530 24.07 -9.68 19.40
C SER A 530 24.17 -9.83 17.89
N VAL A 531 23.55 -8.91 17.16
CA VAL A 531 23.49 -8.93 15.69
C VAL A 531 23.99 -7.59 15.16
N ILE A 532 24.75 -7.60 14.06
CA ILE A 532 25.18 -6.39 13.36
C ILE A 532 24.51 -6.29 11.99
N CYS A 533 23.93 -5.12 11.69
CA CYS A 533 23.32 -4.78 10.43
C CYS A 533 23.95 -3.47 9.93
N PHE A 534 24.52 -3.47 8.73
CA PHE A 534 24.91 -2.24 8.02
C PHE A 534 23.82 -1.92 7.01
N TYR A 535 23.21 -0.74 7.12
CA TYR A 535 22.07 -0.34 6.30
C TYR A 535 22.40 0.92 5.50
N ASN A 536 22.68 0.75 4.22
CA ASN A 536 23.22 1.81 3.36
C ASN A 536 22.19 2.39 2.38
N ASP A 537 20.94 1.92 2.42
CA ASP A 537 19.97 2.24 1.36
C ASP A 537 19.32 3.62 1.50
N VAL A 538 19.41 4.26 2.67
CA VAL A 538 19.11 5.70 2.84
C VAL A 538 20.11 6.55 2.06
N ASP A 539 21.40 6.33 2.30
CA ASP A 539 22.49 7.00 1.58
C ASP A 539 22.44 6.73 0.06
N LYS A 540 22.28 5.47 -0.37
CA LYS A 540 22.10 5.13 -1.79
C LYS A 540 20.87 5.80 -2.41
N ALA A 541 19.74 5.85 -1.69
CA ALA A 541 18.52 6.50 -2.17
C ALA A 541 18.76 7.98 -2.47
N MET A 542 19.52 8.66 -1.60
CA MET A 542 19.93 10.05 -1.76
C MET A 542 20.91 10.23 -2.92
N HIS A 543 22.06 9.55 -2.89
CA HIS A 543 23.15 9.78 -3.84
C HIS A 543 22.86 9.30 -5.26
N SER A 544 22.03 8.28 -5.43
CA SER A 544 21.77 7.66 -6.75
C SER A 544 20.51 8.18 -7.44
N TYR A 545 19.52 8.69 -6.71
CA TYR A 545 18.21 9.03 -7.27
C TYR A 545 17.72 10.45 -7.00
N ASP A 546 18.26 11.15 -5.98
CA ASP A 546 17.75 12.45 -5.49
C ASP A 546 16.21 12.49 -5.36
N SER A 547 15.63 11.42 -4.84
CA SER A 547 14.18 11.20 -4.77
C SER A 547 13.72 11.00 -3.33
N SER A 548 12.76 11.82 -2.90
CA SER A 548 12.17 11.71 -1.56
C SER A 548 11.32 10.45 -1.42
N GLN A 549 10.74 9.97 -2.53
CA GLN A 549 10.05 8.68 -2.59
C GLN A 549 11.02 7.51 -2.31
N LYS A 550 12.24 7.54 -2.89
CA LYS A 550 13.26 6.50 -2.64
C LYS A 550 13.72 6.47 -1.18
N ILE A 551 13.92 7.64 -0.57
CA ILE A 551 14.23 7.74 0.88
C ILE A 551 13.07 7.14 1.70
N SER A 552 11.83 7.45 1.35
CA SER A 552 10.64 6.93 2.04
C SER A 552 10.53 5.40 1.94
N LEU A 553 10.94 4.79 0.83
CA LEU A 553 11.00 3.33 0.69
C LEU A 553 12.08 2.71 1.59
N ALA A 554 13.30 3.29 1.63
CA ALA A 554 14.37 2.83 2.52
C ALA A 554 13.97 2.94 4.00
N VAL A 555 13.29 4.01 4.40
CA VAL A 555 12.78 4.17 5.77
C VAL A 555 11.73 3.11 6.12
N ASN A 556 10.87 2.72 5.18
CA ASN A 556 9.89 1.65 5.38
C ASN A 556 10.55 0.26 5.49
N GLU A 557 11.64 0.00 4.76
CA GLU A 557 12.45 -1.21 4.93
C GLU A 557 13.16 -1.21 6.28
N LEU A 558 13.75 -0.09 6.71
CA LEU A 558 14.37 0.05 8.02
C LEU A 558 13.36 -0.18 9.15
N LYS A 559 12.14 0.37 9.05
CA LYS A 559 11.00 0.06 9.95
C LYS A 559 10.73 -1.44 10.03
N THR A 560 10.81 -2.12 8.90
CA THR A 560 10.56 -3.54 8.75
C THR A 560 11.69 -4.38 9.40
N ILE A 561 12.96 -3.98 9.24
CA ILE A 561 14.12 -4.58 9.93
C ILE A 561 14.00 -4.44 11.46
N ILE A 562 13.64 -3.25 11.95
CA ILE A 562 13.45 -2.98 13.39
C ILE A 562 12.30 -3.84 13.92
N SER A 563 11.15 -3.85 13.22
CA SER A 563 9.97 -4.65 13.60
C SER A 563 10.28 -6.14 13.65
N TYR A 564 10.98 -6.69 12.65
CA TYR A 564 11.41 -8.09 12.63
C TYR A 564 12.31 -8.44 13.83
N SER A 565 13.28 -7.56 14.13
CA SER A 565 14.24 -7.74 15.22
C SER A 565 13.57 -7.72 16.59
N MET A 566 12.75 -6.68 16.86
CA MET A 566 11.93 -6.59 18.08
C MET A 566 10.99 -7.79 18.21
N ASN A 567 10.40 -8.24 17.09
CA ASN A 567 9.48 -9.37 17.12
C ASN A 567 10.12 -10.67 17.61
N ARG A 568 11.42 -10.83 17.42
CA ARG A 568 12.23 -11.96 17.91
C ARG A 568 12.79 -11.76 19.32
N ASN A 569 12.29 -10.76 20.06
CA ASN A 569 12.71 -10.40 21.42
C ASN A 569 14.20 -9.98 21.51
N PHE A 570 14.61 -9.11 20.57
CA PHE A 570 15.88 -8.40 20.61
C PHE A 570 15.60 -6.90 20.75
N ASP A 571 16.33 -6.23 21.63
CA ASP A 571 16.39 -4.76 21.60
C ASP A 571 17.04 -4.31 20.28
N VAL A 572 16.73 -3.12 19.78
CA VAL A 572 17.32 -2.60 18.54
C VAL A 572 17.99 -1.26 18.82
N MET A 573 19.31 -1.22 18.64
CA MET A 573 20.11 0.00 18.70
C MET A 573 20.29 0.52 17.28
N LEU A 574 19.51 1.53 16.90
CA LEU A 574 19.62 2.24 15.63
C LEU A 574 20.61 3.40 15.77
N LEU A 575 21.71 3.31 15.03
CA LEU A 575 22.82 4.25 15.00
C LEU A 575 22.98 4.84 13.60
N SER A 576 23.32 6.11 13.51
CA SER A 576 23.81 6.75 12.30
C SER A 576 25.28 7.11 12.48
N ASP A 577 26.08 7.07 11.42
CA ASP A 577 27.46 7.56 11.48
C ASP A 577 27.52 9.09 11.36
N HIS A 578 26.87 9.66 10.37
CA HIS A 578 26.64 11.10 10.24
C HIS A 578 25.30 11.37 9.56
N GLY A 579 24.80 12.60 9.67
CA GLY A 579 23.78 13.07 8.75
C GLY A 579 24.39 13.76 7.53
N PHE A 580 23.63 14.66 6.90
CA PHE A 580 24.01 15.29 5.63
C PHE A 580 23.21 16.58 5.36
N ILE A 581 23.67 17.36 4.39
CA ILE A 581 23.10 18.65 3.98
C ILE A 581 23.07 18.80 2.44
N ASP A 582 22.41 19.86 1.96
CA ASP A 582 22.05 20.10 0.57
C ASP A 582 22.51 21.54 0.13
N ILE A 583 23.35 21.66 -0.92
CA ILE A 583 24.22 22.82 -1.31
C ILE A 583 24.47 23.05 -2.87
N GLU A 584 23.69 23.90 -3.56
CA GLU A 584 23.52 23.94 -5.05
C GLU A 584 24.80 24.15 -5.83
N LYS A 585 25.63 25.02 -5.28
CA LYS A 585 26.77 25.55 -5.95
C LYS A 585 27.96 25.20 -5.09
N LYS A 586 28.82 24.33 -5.63
CA LYS A 586 30.27 24.47 -5.42
C LYS A 586 30.56 25.96 -5.53
N ILE A 587 31.25 26.52 -4.55
CA ILE A 587 31.38 27.97 -4.48
C ILE A 587 32.50 28.35 -5.45
N GLN A 588 32.13 28.46 -6.73
CA GLN A 588 33.06 28.61 -7.86
C GLN A 588 34.02 29.81 -7.72
N VAL A 589 33.72 30.75 -6.83
CA VAL A 589 34.55 31.93 -6.54
C VAL A 589 35.60 31.67 -5.44
N GLN A 590 35.44 30.63 -4.60
CA GLN A 590 36.34 30.29 -3.48
C GLN A 590 37.41 29.25 -3.84
N ASP A 591 37.30 28.65 -5.03
CA ASP A 591 37.73 27.27 -5.25
C ASP A 591 38.70 27.06 -6.41
N ASN A 592 38.94 28.07 -7.25
CA ASN A 592 39.66 27.90 -8.52
C ASN A 592 41.18 27.71 -8.35
N ASP A 593 41.74 28.16 -7.22
CA ASP A 593 43.19 28.14 -6.96
C ASP A 593 43.63 27.00 -6.02
N VAL A 594 42.70 26.12 -5.59
CA VAL A 594 42.98 25.02 -4.64
C VAL A 594 43.13 23.69 -5.38
N ASP A 595 44.22 22.97 -5.11
CA ASP A 595 44.47 21.65 -5.68
C ASP A 595 43.34 20.66 -5.34
N SER A 596 42.81 20.02 -6.40
CA SER A 596 41.89 18.89 -6.35
C SER A 596 42.23 17.79 -5.33
N GLN A 597 43.51 17.53 -5.05
CA GLN A 597 43.94 16.52 -4.07
C GLN A 597 43.80 16.99 -2.62
N LYS A 598 43.89 18.31 -2.38
CA LYS A 598 43.68 18.94 -1.07
C LYS A 598 42.21 19.13 -0.75
N LYS A 599 41.39 19.27 -1.80
CA LYS A 599 39.98 19.59 -1.69
C LYS A 599 39.11 18.36 -1.46
N LYS A 600 38.23 18.44 -0.46
CA LYS A 600 37.12 17.51 -0.24
C LYS A 600 35.80 18.27 -0.38
N SER A 601 34.67 17.58 -0.25
CA SER A 601 33.34 18.18 -0.52
C SER A 601 33.01 19.34 0.42
N ARG A 602 33.45 19.25 1.69
CA ARG A 602 33.05 20.15 2.79
C ARG A 602 34.19 20.68 3.67
N TYR A 603 35.41 20.25 3.36
CA TYR A 603 36.62 20.60 4.07
C TYR A 603 37.83 20.56 3.12
N LEU A 604 38.95 21.14 3.56
CA LEU A 604 40.25 21.03 2.92
C LEU A 604 41.19 20.25 3.83
N ILE A 605 42.12 19.51 3.24
CA ILE A 605 43.30 18.97 3.92
C ILE A 605 44.51 19.74 3.39
N LEU A 606 45.11 20.57 4.25
CA LEU A 606 46.27 21.39 3.94
C LEU A 606 47.49 20.89 4.73
N SER A 607 48.70 21.17 4.26
CA SER A 607 49.90 20.99 5.08
C SER A 607 49.87 22.00 6.24
N SER A 608 50.40 21.66 7.42
CA SER A 608 50.24 22.46 8.64
C SER A 608 50.91 23.85 8.60
N ASN A 609 51.80 24.07 7.63
CA ASN A 609 52.47 25.33 7.33
C ASN A 609 51.76 26.19 6.26
N GLU A 610 50.72 25.66 5.60
CA GLU A 610 49.93 26.41 4.62
C GLU A 610 48.92 27.32 5.32
N LYS A 611 48.75 28.54 4.80
CA LYS A 611 47.74 29.47 5.31
C LYS A 611 46.39 29.14 4.71
N VAL A 612 45.38 29.06 5.58
CA VAL A 612 43.97 28.95 5.17
C VAL A 612 43.36 30.35 5.00
N ASP A 613 42.44 30.51 4.05
CA ASP A 613 41.60 31.71 3.98
C ASP A 613 40.48 31.63 5.04
N THR A 614 40.65 32.36 6.13
CA THR A 614 39.71 32.40 7.27
C THR A 614 38.38 33.07 6.94
N MET A 615 38.26 33.77 5.79
CA MET A 615 36.97 34.25 5.29
C MET A 615 36.04 33.08 4.89
N PHE A 616 36.63 31.97 4.43
CA PHE A 616 35.91 30.85 3.85
C PHE A 616 36.02 29.56 4.65
N TYR A 617 37.05 29.39 5.47
CA TYR A 617 37.29 28.16 6.23
C TYR A 617 37.69 28.42 7.70
N LYS A 618 37.44 27.43 8.56
CA LYS A 618 37.88 27.35 9.95
C LYS A 618 38.85 26.17 10.12
N ASN A 619 40.02 26.41 10.72
CA ASN A 619 41.03 25.38 11.00
C ASN A 619 41.28 25.16 12.50
N ASP A 620 40.41 25.72 13.35
CA ASP A 620 40.46 25.72 14.81
C ASP A 620 39.47 24.73 15.46
N LEU A 621 38.64 24.04 14.67
CA LEU A 621 37.64 23.09 15.18
C LEU A 621 38.30 21.78 15.62
N LYS A 622 37.91 21.28 16.80
CA LYS A 622 38.41 20.02 17.36
C LYS A 622 38.02 18.83 16.46
N VAL A 623 39.02 18.13 15.91
CA VAL A 623 38.84 16.85 15.19
C VAL A 623 38.78 15.67 16.17
N ALA A 624 38.47 14.47 15.68
CA ALA A 624 38.54 13.25 16.49
C ALA A 624 39.98 12.91 16.95
N ASP A 625 40.18 12.69 18.26
CA ASP A 625 41.52 12.50 18.88
C ASP A 625 42.30 11.29 18.33
N PHE A 626 41.62 10.30 17.75
CA PHE A 626 42.24 9.11 17.16
C PHE A 626 42.70 9.30 15.70
N VAL A 627 42.50 10.49 15.12
CA VAL A 627 42.93 10.84 13.77
C VAL A 627 44.36 11.39 13.81
N ASP A 628 45.33 10.59 13.34
CA ASP A 628 46.71 11.00 13.11
C ASP A 628 46.78 11.87 11.84
N LEU A 629 46.82 13.18 12.08
CA LEU A 629 46.96 14.21 11.05
C LEU A 629 48.42 14.40 10.55
N LYS A 630 49.42 13.92 11.30
CA LYS A 630 50.85 14.13 11.03
C LYS A 630 51.21 15.61 10.81
N ASP A 631 51.62 15.95 9.59
CA ASP A 631 52.02 17.28 9.13
C ASP A 631 50.88 18.03 8.42
N LYS A 632 49.62 17.61 8.60
CA LYS A 632 48.44 18.17 7.93
C LYS A 632 47.43 18.76 8.92
N ASN A 633 46.59 19.67 8.43
CA ASN A 633 45.46 20.26 9.15
C ASN A 633 44.18 20.09 8.32
N ILE A 634 43.05 19.86 9.00
CA ILE A 634 41.71 19.83 8.40
C ILE A 634 41.07 21.22 8.56
N CYS A 635 40.53 21.78 7.48
CA CYS A 635 39.90 23.10 7.46
C CYS A 635 38.45 23.00 6.96
N PHE A 636 37.47 23.30 7.81
CA PHE A 636 36.03 23.18 7.54
C PHE A 636 35.45 24.45 6.93
N ILE A 637 34.42 24.37 6.08
CA ILE A 637 33.78 25.56 5.50
C ILE A 637 33.13 26.44 6.59
N ASN A 638 33.41 27.75 6.55
CA ASN A 638 32.85 28.75 7.46
C ASN A 638 31.37 29.04 7.13
N SER A 639 30.60 29.36 8.17
CA SER A 639 29.17 29.04 8.24
C SER A 639 28.27 29.75 7.22
N ILE A 640 28.55 31.02 6.87
CA ILE A 640 27.82 31.83 5.87
C ILE A 640 27.92 31.25 4.44
N ASN A 641 28.91 30.39 4.20
CA ASN A 641 29.15 29.75 2.92
C ASN A 641 28.63 28.30 2.90
N SER A 642 28.37 27.73 4.07
CA SER A 642 28.10 26.30 4.26
C SER A 642 26.82 25.81 3.57
N LEU A 643 25.81 26.64 3.27
CA LEU A 643 24.46 26.18 2.90
C LEU A 643 23.85 26.94 1.71
N ARG A 644 24.50 26.88 0.54
CA ARG A 644 24.01 27.51 -0.71
C ARG A 644 23.27 26.52 -1.66
N GLN A 645 22.29 25.71 -1.18
CA GLN A 645 20.98 25.21 -1.76
C GLN A 645 20.75 24.03 -2.83
N THR A 646 21.23 22.77 -2.78
CA THR A 646 21.23 21.86 -3.99
C THR A 646 19.94 21.11 -4.41
N THR A 647 20.13 20.34 -5.50
CA THR A 647 19.68 18.99 -5.84
C THR A 647 20.77 17.87 -5.67
N ARG A 648 21.54 17.80 -4.56
CA ARG A 648 22.70 16.91 -4.28
C ARG A 648 23.21 17.07 -2.84
N TYR A 649 23.23 15.96 -2.12
CA TYR A 649 23.68 15.90 -0.73
C TYR A 649 25.20 15.78 -0.59
N THR A 650 25.75 16.25 0.53
CA THR A 650 27.16 16.07 0.91
C THR A 650 27.34 15.83 2.40
N HIS A 651 28.45 15.18 2.74
CA HIS A 651 28.98 14.94 4.09
C HIS A 651 30.38 15.59 4.26
N GLY A 652 30.99 15.45 5.45
CA GLY A 652 32.32 15.97 5.81
C GLY A 652 32.38 17.34 6.50
N GLY A 653 31.24 17.98 6.75
CA GLY A 653 31.14 19.29 7.38
C GLY A 653 31.07 19.27 8.91
N VAL A 654 30.37 20.27 9.45
CA VAL A 654 30.14 20.52 10.89
C VAL A 654 28.76 21.17 11.11
N SER A 655 27.79 20.90 10.22
CA SER A 655 26.41 21.36 10.44
C SER A 655 25.70 20.54 11.52
N LEU A 656 24.63 21.09 12.10
CA LEU A 656 23.75 20.36 13.03
C LEU A 656 23.19 19.09 12.40
N GLN A 657 22.75 19.19 11.15
CA GLN A 657 22.20 18.08 10.37
C GLN A 657 23.22 16.99 10.09
N GLU A 658 24.52 17.28 10.06
CA GLU A 658 25.62 16.30 9.96
C GLU A 658 26.05 15.77 11.34
N ASN A 659 26.01 16.63 12.36
CA ASN A 659 26.69 16.40 13.63
C ASN A 659 25.80 15.90 14.78
N ILE A 660 24.50 16.18 14.78
CA ILE A 660 23.54 15.57 15.71
C ILE A 660 22.98 14.31 15.06
N ILE A 661 23.39 13.15 15.56
CA ILE A 661 23.15 11.86 14.91
C ILE A 661 22.08 11.02 15.59
N THR A 662 21.47 10.14 14.80
CA THR A 662 20.50 9.14 15.27
C THR A 662 21.16 8.15 16.22
N ALA A 663 20.63 8.03 17.43
CA ALA A 663 21.00 7.01 18.41
C ALA A 663 19.75 6.59 19.22
N LEU A 664 18.93 5.71 18.63
CA LEU A 664 17.65 5.26 19.21
C LEU A 664 17.78 3.80 19.67
N LEU A 665 17.48 3.53 20.95
CA LEU A 665 17.34 2.18 21.48
C LEU A 665 15.87 1.84 21.65
N PHE A 666 15.33 1.06 20.72
CA PHE A 666 14.02 0.42 20.83
C PHE A 666 14.17 -0.80 21.73
N LYS A 667 13.47 -0.86 22.86
CA LYS A 667 13.52 -2.05 23.71
C LYS A 667 12.47 -3.04 23.26
N ALA A 668 12.87 -4.31 23.15
CA ALA A 668 11.90 -5.39 23.09
C ALA A 668 11.15 -5.43 24.43
N GLU A 669 9.84 -5.57 24.33
CA GLU A 669 9.00 -5.86 25.48
C GLU A 669 9.56 -7.10 26.19
N LYS A 670 9.70 -7.01 27.52
CA LYS A 670 9.93 -8.22 28.29
C LYS A 670 8.74 -9.12 28.03
N TYR A 671 9.01 -10.31 27.49
CA TYR A 671 8.06 -11.40 27.49
C TYR A 671 7.74 -11.70 28.96
N ILE A 672 6.67 -11.08 29.47
CA ILE A 672 5.99 -11.58 30.65
C ILE A 672 5.38 -12.88 30.15
N GLU A 673 5.89 -14.01 30.65
CA GLU A 673 5.14 -15.25 30.61
C GLU A 673 3.87 -15.01 31.44
N LEU A 674 2.86 -14.46 30.77
CA LEU A 674 1.49 -14.54 31.25
C LEU A 674 1.17 -16.03 31.28
N GLU A 675 1.03 -16.56 32.49
CA GLU A 675 0.51 -17.90 32.78
C GLU A 675 -0.98 -17.99 32.35
N THR A 676 -1.21 -17.88 31.05
CA THR A 676 -2.47 -18.18 30.39
C THR A 676 -2.14 -19.08 29.21
N GLY A 677 -2.05 -20.38 29.46
CA GLY A 677 -1.84 -21.42 28.45
C GLY A 677 -3.03 -21.53 27.50
N LYS A 678 -3.15 -20.55 26.61
CA LYS A 678 -4.04 -20.54 25.45
C LYS A 678 -3.17 -20.33 24.23
N GLN A 679 -2.90 -21.42 23.51
CA GLN A 679 -2.46 -21.30 22.12
C GLN A 679 -3.60 -20.70 21.31
N TYR A 680 -3.29 -19.60 20.63
CA TYR A 680 -4.12 -19.02 19.58
C TYR A 680 -3.74 -19.61 18.22
N ILE A 681 -2.50 -20.05 18.01
CA ILE A 681 -1.99 -20.59 16.73
C ILE A 681 -1.76 -22.11 16.86
N GLU A 682 -2.52 -22.87 16.07
CA GLU A 682 -2.52 -24.34 16.03
C GLU A 682 -2.30 -24.85 14.59
N ASN A 683 -2.00 -26.16 14.44
CA ASN A 683 -1.95 -26.88 13.17
C ASN A 683 -1.14 -26.19 12.04
N ILE A 684 0.07 -25.72 12.36
CA ILE A 684 0.88 -24.94 11.44
C ILE A 684 1.59 -25.84 10.43
N GLU A 685 1.40 -25.57 9.13
CA GLU A 685 2.06 -26.28 8.03
C GLU A 685 2.69 -25.28 7.06
N ALA A 686 3.91 -25.55 6.60
CA ALA A 686 4.58 -24.76 5.56
C ALA A 686 5.12 -25.68 4.46
N TYR A 687 4.36 -25.80 3.37
CA TYR A 687 4.78 -26.48 2.14
C TYR A 687 4.77 -25.48 0.97
N ASN A 688 3.78 -25.51 0.09
CA ASN A 688 3.58 -24.51 -0.98
C ASN A 688 2.68 -23.34 -0.55
N GLU A 689 1.94 -23.56 0.54
CA GLU A 689 1.09 -22.61 1.24
C GLU A 689 1.48 -22.69 2.72
N LEU A 690 1.58 -21.55 3.39
CA LEU A 690 1.65 -21.46 4.84
C LEU A 690 0.22 -21.50 5.37
N LYS A 691 -0.06 -22.48 6.22
CA LYS A 691 -1.35 -22.67 6.87
C LYS A 691 -1.18 -22.64 8.38
N ALA A 692 -2.17 -22.10 9.07
CA ALA A 692 -2.35 -22.25 10.50
C ALA A 692 -3.85 -22.11 10.84
N ASP A 693 -4.30 -22.84 11.84
CA ASP A 693 -5.60 -22.60 12.46
C ASP A 693 -5.41 -21.55 13.57
N ILE A 694 -6.11 -20.43 13.50
CA ILE A 694 -6.03 -19.35 14.48
C ILE A 694 -7.35 -19.29 15.26
N SER A 695 -7.28 -19.68 16.53
CA SER A 695 -8.42 -19.89 17.41
C SER A 695 -8.55 -18.77 18.46
N LYS A 696 -9.78 -18.33 18.73
CA LYS A 696 -10.16 -17.39 19.83
C LYS A 696 -9.50 -15.99 19.73
N ALA A 697 -9.14 -15.58 18.52
CA ALA A 697 -8.39 -14.36 18.23
C ALA A 697 -9.18 -13.32 17.42
N LYS A 698 -10.52 -13.33 17.47
CA LYS A 698 -11.35 -12.35 16.76
C LYS A 698 -11.00 -10.91 17.19
N GLY A 699 -10.74 -10.05 16.20
CA GLY A 699 -10.29 -8.67 16.36
C GLY A 699 -8.77 -8.48 16.50
N PHE A 700 -7.97 -9.55 16.49
CA PHE A 700 -6.51 -9.45 16.51
C PHE A 700 -5.96 -9.25 15.09
N GLU A 701 -4.83 -8.55 14.94
CA GLU A 701 -4.04 -8.58 13.71
C GLU A 701 -3.26 -9.88 13.60
N CYS A 702 -3.43 -10.61 12.49
CA CYS A 702 -2.54 -11.68 12.06
C CYS A 702 -1.55 -11.14 11.03
N ILE A 703 -0.25 -11.29 11.28
CA ILE A 703 0.83 -10.85 10.40
C ILE A 703 1.76 -12.02 10.10
N VAL A 704 2.18 -12.17 8.83
CA VAL A 704 3.21 -13.12 8.43
C VAL A 704 4.40 -12.40 7.82
N TYR A 705 5.60 -12.74 8.30
CA TYR A 705 6.88 -12.29 7.76
C TYR A 705 7.65 -13.46 7.14
N ALA A 706 8.39 -13.22 6.06
CA ALA A 706 9.40 -14.11 5.49
C ALA A 706 10.75 -13.39 5.54
N GLY A 707 11.63 -13.80 6.47
CA GLY A 707 12.73 -12.94 6.89
C GLY A 707 12.20 -11.56 7.33
N THR A 708 12.76 -10.48 6.79
CA THR A 708 12.23 -9.12 7.03
C THR A 708 10.88 -8.87 6.34
N GLN A 709 10.65 -9.39 5.14
CA GLN A 709 9.51 -9.00 4.31
C GLN A 709 8.17 -9.38 4.97
N LYS A 710 7.29 -8.40 5.21
CA LYS A 710 5.89 -8.68 5.58
C LYS A 710 5.15 -9.18 4.34
N ILE A 711 4.83 -10.47 4.32
CA ILE A 711 4.19 -11.14 3.17
C ILE A 711 2.66 -11.22 3.29
N PHE A 712 2.12 -11.06 4.50
CA PHE A 712 0.68 -11.08 4.76
C PHE A 712 0.34 -10.25 6.00
N MET A 713 -0.86 -9.66 6.00
CA MET A 713 -1.48 -9.01 7.15
C MET A 713 -3.00 -9.08 6.96
N THR A 714 -3.73 -9.40 8.02
CA THR A 714 -5.19 -9.22 8.11
C THR A 714 -5.59 -8.92 9.54
N ILE A 715 -6.76 -8.32 9.73
CA ILE A 715 -7.48 -8.44 11.00
C ILE A 715 -8.27 -9.75 10.95
N ILE A 716 -8.27 -10.48 12.07
CA ILE A 716 -9.00 -11.74 12.24
C ILE A 716 -10.47 -11.43 12.53
N ASP A 717 -11.37 -11.92 11.67
CA ASP A 717 -12.82 -11.66 11.70
C ASP A 717 -13.65 -12.77 12.36
N ASP A 718 -13.11 -13.99 12.42
CA ASP A 718 -13.69 -15.18 13.07
C ASP A 718 -12.77 -15.69 14.20
N ASP A 719 -13.37 -16.25 15.25
CA ASP A 719 -12.63 -16.97 16.31
C ASP A 719 -12.11 -18.34 15.84
N ASN A 720 -12.38 -18.78 14.61
CA ASN A 720 -11.79 -19.98 13.99
C ASN A 720 -11.18 -19.65 12.61
N PHE A 721 -10.39 -18.59 12.54
CA PHE A 721 -9.78 -18.11 11.30
C PHE A 721 -8.72 -19.09 10.77
N LYS A 722 -8.75 -19.36 9.47
CA LYS A 722 -7.74 -20.21 8.80
C LYS A 722 -6.78 -19.36 7.99
N LEU A 723 -5.57 -19.20 8.52
CA LEU A 723 -4.48 -18.56 7.79
C LEU A 723 -4.12 -19.37 6.55
N LYS A 724 -4.02 -18.70 5.40
CA LYS A 724 -3.50 -19.24 4.14
C LYS A 724 -2.69 -18.18 3.43
N VAL A 725 -1.39 -18.41 3.28
CA VAL A 725 -0.49 -17.51 2.54
C VAL A 725 0.29 -18.32 1.51
N SER A 726 0.24 -17.92 0.23
CA SER A 726 1.02 -18.59 -0.81
C SER A 726 2.52 -18.37 -0.58
N ILE A 727 3.28 -19.45 -0.45
CA ILE A 727 4.74 -19.41 -0.22
C ILE A 727 5.51 -20.19 -1.30
N ARG A 728 4.91 -20.42 -2.47
CA ARG A 728 5.50 -21.20 -3.58
C ARG A 728 6.89 -20.70 -4.01
N ASN A 729 7.07 -19.38 -4.01
CA ASN A 729 8.27 -18.69 -4.48
C ASN A 729 9.45 -18.75 -3.49
N TYR A 730 9.22 -19.20 -2.26
CA TYR A 730 10.25 -19.32 -1.22
C TYR A 730 10.96 -20.68 -1.30
N ASN A 731 12.21 -20.72 -0.85
CA ASN A 731 13.04 -21.92 -0.91
C ASN A 731 12.75 -22.88 0.25
N LYS A 732 13.18 -24.14 0.10
CA LYS A 732 13.12 -25.11 1.19
C LYS A 732 14.06 -24.65 2.31
N GLY A 733 13.54 -24.53 3.52
CA GLY A 733 14.26 -24.02 4.69
C GLY A 733 13.94 -22.57 5.08
N ASP A 734 13.31 -21.80 4.18
CA ASP A 734 12.91 -20.41 4.47
C ASP A 734 11.94 -20.37 5.66
N GLU A 735 12.19 -19.45 6.60
CA GLU A 735 11.43 -19.32 7.84
C GLU A 735 10.35 -18.23 7.74
N PHE A 736 9.15 -18.59 8.17
CA PHE A 736 8.02 -17.68 8.32
C PHE A 736 7.73 -17.45 9.80
N LEU A 737 7.54 -16.19 10.18
CA LEU A 737 7.03 -15.79 11.50
C LEU A 737 5.56 -15.42 11.37
N ILE A 738 4.68 -16.14 12.07
CA ILE A 738 3.28 -15.80 12.27
C ILE A 738 3.16 -15.06 13.61
N THR A 739 2.50 -13.91 13.61
CA THR A 739 2.20 -13.11 14.80
C THR A 739 0.71 -12.84 14.87
N VAL A 740 0.10 -13.02 16.05
CA VAL A 740 -1.31 -12.72 16.33
C VAL A 740 -1.37 -11.75 17.51
N ASN A 741 -1.83 -10.51 17.30
CA ASN A 741 -1.70 -9.40 18.25
C ASN A 741 -2.97 -8.54 18.37
N ASN A 742 -3.37 -8.12 19.58
CA ASN A 742 -4.44 -7.12 19.79
C ASN A 742 -3.98 -5.84 20.53
N GLY A 743 -2.67 -5.62 20.67
CA GLY A 743 -2.09 -4.51 21.43
C GLY A 743 -1.90 -4.79 22.93
N THR A 744 -2.38 -5.91 23.45
CA THR A 744 -2.21 -6.33 24.86
C THR A 744 -1.77 -7.79 25.03
N ILE A 745 -2.12 -8.65 24.07
CA ILE A 745 -1.75 -10.06 24.00
C ILE A 745 -1.11 -10.28 22.64
N THR A 746 0.04 -10.96 22.60
CA THR A 746 0.72 -11.33 21.35
C THR A 746 1.22 -12.77 21.40
N GLU A 747 0.68 -13.62 20.53
CA GLU A 747 1.26 -14.94 20.25
C GLU A 747 2.15 -14.89 19.00
N LYS A 748 3.24 -15.66 19.02
CA LYS A 748 4.23 -15.73 17.93
C LYS A 748 4.68 -17.17 17.75
N THR A 749 4.61 -17.66 16.52
CA THR A 749 5.16 -18.97 16.16
C THR A 749 5.91 -18.89 14.84
N THR A 750 7.06 -19.56 14.76
CA THR A 750 7.86 -19.68 13.53
C THR A 750 7.74 -21.08 12.93
N ILE A 751 7.84 -21.16 11.60
CA ILE A 751 7.88 -22.44 10.87
C ILE A 751 8.74 -22.32 9.62
N LYS A 752 9.45 -23.40 9.26
CA LYS A 752 10.29 -23.47 8.05
C LYS A 752 9.61 -24.21 6.90
N LYS A 753 9.80 -23.73 5.67
CA LYS A 753 9.30 -24.40 4.46
C LYS A 753 9.90 -25.80 4.30
N SER A 754 9.04 -26.81 4.31
CA SER A 754 9.43 -28.23 4.22
C SER A 754 9.65 -28.71 2.78
N GLY A 755 8.97 -28.10 1.80
CA GLY A 755 9.01 -28.46 0.38
C GLY A 755 9.97 -27.61 -0.48
N ASN A 756 10.46 -28.19 -1.57
CA ASN A 756 11.23 -27.45 -2.58
C ASN A 756 10.37 -26.37 -3.26
N THR A 757 11.01 -25.38 -3.87
CA THR A 757 10.36 -24.39 -4.74
C THR A 757 9.76 -25.13 -5.95
N VAL A 758 8.44 -25.03 -6.13
CA VAL A 758 7.77 -25.62 -7.30
C VAL A 758 7.63 -24.54 -8.35
N ILE A 759 8.45 -24.63 -9.40
CA ILE A 759 8.23 -23.87 -10.62
C ILE A 759 7.10 -24.58 -11.37
N ASP A 760 5.92 -23.98 -11.41
CA ASP A 760 4.80 -24.48 -12.19
C ASP A 760 5.18 -24.44 -13.69
N LYS A 761 5.35 -25.61 -14.29
CA LYS A 761 5.64 -25.78 -15.74
C LYS A 761 4.47 -25.43 -16.66
N GLU A 762 3.37 -24.92 -16.12
CA GLU A 762 2.12 -24.66 -16.84
C GLU A 762 1.95 -23.19 -17.27
N LEU A 763 2.93 -22.32 -17.01
CA LEU A 763 2.95 -20.93 -17.52
C LEU A 763 3.75 -20.73 -18.82
N ASP A 764 4.28 -21.80 -19.42
CA ASP A 764 4.99 -21.78 -20.72
C ASP A 764 4.06 -22.02 -21.93
N ILE A 765 2.76 -21.78 -21.76
CA ILE A 765 1.74 -21.81 -22.82
C ILE A 765 0.77 -20.63 -22.67
N PHE A 766 1.23 -19.41 -22.93
CA PHE A 766 0.48 -18.33 -23.60
C PHE A 766 1.40 -17.19 -24.07
#